data_AF-A0A7C1UBE2-F1
#
_entry.id   AF-A0A7C1UBE2-F1
#
_cell.length_a   1.000
_cell.length_b   1.000
_cell.length_c   1.000
_cell.angle_alpha   90.00
_cell.angle_beta   90.00
_cell.angle_gamma   90.00
#
_symmetry.space_group_name_H-M   'P 1'
#
loop_
_entity.id
_entity.type
_entity.pdbx_description
1 polymer ?
#
loop_
_entity_poly.entity_id
_entity_poly.type
_entity_poly.pdbx_seq_one_letter_code
_entity_poly.pdbx_strand_id
1 'polypeptide(L)'
;DDILIFLSGEREIRDPAEILRKQNYPATEVLPLFSRLSNKDQNLIFKPHNKQHIVLATNVAETSLTVPGIKYVIDTGLARISRYSWRSRIQRLPIEKISQASANQRSGRCGRTSDGIAIRLYSEEDYLSRSEFTDPEILRTNLASVILQMIPLRLGSIEDFPFVEPPDSRLIRDGFKLLFELQAVKKNQQLTPVGRQLARIPIDPQLARMLIEAERLGALKEILIIVSALSIQDPRERPMEKQQAADEKHSRFKDKESDFLGYINLWNYFHQKKAELSQNKLRKLCRKEYLAYMRLREWQDIHFQIKQSLPKGVKINSKEASIDTIHQCLLSGLLSHVGTKDEDNFYQGTHNRKFMIFPGSALKKKSPKWVMAAEMVETSRLFARIVGKLQPEWIERAAKHLIKHHYSEPHWQKRPAQVGAHERLTLYGLTVNPKRNVNFGKIDPVLSRQIFIRHALVYGEYDCKAEFFSHNRSLIEDIENLEAKSRRRDILVDEETLYDFYEQIIPEHIYSGHSFEKWRKQQERKDAEALFLTKAYLLQRDTDHVDDDQYPDQITINDAVFPLSYHFDPGRMDDGVTVQIPHILLNQLRPEPFDYLVSGMIEEKIIAIIKGLPKQTRKQFVPAPQYAQAIAENITAENITKQPLLETINYHLRRMTGATIPQDLYDAVELDDHLLMRFQVIDEKGKTLKTGRDLNSLKDNVSHKAKQSFQTLAKQSDNNIEQEGLTEWNFGDLPKDLVINSNGISIRAYPALVDNKTSVAIKLFDTPEKAKQSHAKGLLRLFILVDSKQYNAQKRKLKNIQNLCLRYTSTGTCEELKHGIVQAAFRNVYLQDEAIRSQQAFTETLASQKNNIAENCAELCHLLDPILKQHHEIHKQLKGSIKPNWLEALADIKDQMEHIIYKGFLSETSTDELRQIPRYLKGILRRLDKLAASEQRDRSLRLEVQPLWDQYKSEIKKKPQKRELLRAYRWQIEEFRISLFAQDLGTNHPVSAKRLKKLWHEVNG
;
A
#
# COMPACT_ATOMS: atom_id res chain seq x y z
N ASP A 1 -17.51 55.82 -50.10
CA ASP A 1 -16.20 55.84 -49.42
C ASP A 1 -16.18 54.80 -48.33
N ASP A 2 -15.44 53.72 -48.48
CA ASP A 2 -15.49 52.58 -47.56
C ASP A 2 -14.30 52.56 -46.59
N ILE A 3 -14.48 51.84 -45.49
CA ILE A 3 -13.51 51.71 -44.41
C ILE A 3 -13.00 50.27 -44.37
N LEU A 4 -11.68 50.09 -44.36
CA LEU A 4 -11.02 48.79 -44.18
C LEU A 4 -10.28 48.76 -42.84
N ILE A 5 -10.66 47.84 -41.96
CA ILE A 5 -10.08 47.69 -40.62
C ILE A 5 -9.25 46.41 -40.56
N PHE A 6 -7.94 46.52 -40.31
CA PHE A 6 -7.05 45.37 -40.17
C PHE A 6 -6.99 44.86 -38.73
N LEU A 7 -7.29 43.57 -38.55
CA LEU A 7 -7.37 42.87 -37.27
C LEU A 7 -6.58 41.56 -37.33
N SER A 8 -6.15 41.06 -36.16
CA SER A 8 -5.21 39.93 -36.09
C SER A 8 -5.84 38.55 -36.29
N GLY A 9 -7.17 38.41 -36.23
CA GLY A 9 -7.84 37.12 -36.38
C GLY A 9 -9.37 37.17 -36.40
N GLU A 10 -9.98 36.00 -36.56
CA GLU A 10 -11.45 35.85 -36.67
C GLU A 10 -12.19 36.33 -35.42
N ARG A 11 -11.68 36.02 -34.23
CA ARG A 11 -12.27 36.49 -32.96
C ARG A 11 -12.17 38.01 -32.86
N GLU A 12 -11.01 38.55 -33.18
CA GLU A 12 -10.73 39.98 -33.16
C GLU A 12 -11.54 40.76 -34.21
N ILE A 13 -12.06 40.09 -35.25
CA ILE A 13 -13.05 40.64 -36.20
C ILE A 13 -14.46 40.58 -35.63
N ARG A 14 -14.82 39.48 -34.98
CA ARG A 14 -16.19 39.24 -34.51
C ARG A 14 -16.61 40.22 -33.42
N ASP A 15 -15.75 40.48 -32.44
CA ASP A 15 -16.10 41.31 -31.27
C ASP A 15 -16.39 42.78 -31.69
N PRO A 16 -15.54 43.46 -32.49
CA PRO A 16 -15.85 44.79 -33.00
C PRO A 16 -17.02 44.79 -33.99
N ALA A 17 -17.18 43.76 -34.83
CA ALA A 17 -18.30 43.70 -35.78
C ALA A 17 -19.66 43.68 -35.08
N GLU A 18 -19.80 42.98 -33.95
CA GLU A 18 -21.03 43.01 -33.15
C GLU A 18 -21.29 44.37 -32.53
N ILE A 19 -20.25 45.02 -31.99
CA ILE A 19 -20.37 46.35 -31.40
C ILE A 19 -20.81 47.36 -32.47
N LEU A 20 -20.15 47.36 -33.62
CA LEU A 20 -20.46 48.26 -34.73
C LEU A 20 -21.89 48.06 -35.26
N ARG A 21 -22.36 46.80 -35.36
CA ARG A 21 -23.75 46.51 -35.75
C ARG A 21 -24.77 47.03 -34.73
N LYS A 22 -24.45 46.98 -33.43
CA LYS A 22 -25.32 47.51 -32.37
C LYS A 22 -25.42 49.04 -32.36
N GLN A 23 -24.38 49.74 -32.82
CA GLN A 23 -24.41 51.21 -32.92
C GLN A 23 -25.36 51.74 -34.01
N ASN A 24 -25.71 50.89 -34.99
CA ASN A 24 -26.72 51.18 -36.02
C ASN A 24 -26.51 52.50 -36.78
N TYR A 25 -25.28 52.75 -37.26
CA TYR A 25 -24.97 53.93 -38.06
C TYR A 25 -25.81 54.01 -39.35
N PRO A 26 -26.32 55.20 -39.74
CA PRO A 26 -27.12 55.36 -40.95
C PRO A 26 -26.35 54.96 -42.21
N ALA A 27 -27.03 54.25 -43.12
CA ALA A 27 -26.49 53.86 -44.43
C ALA A 27 -25.12 53.13 -44.40
N THR A 28 -24.83 52.38 -43.32
CA THR A 28 -23.58 51.62 -43.16
C THR A 28 -23.85 50.10 -43.20
N GLU A 29 -22.88 49.33 -43.71
CA GLU A 29 -22.92 47.86 -43.67
C GLU A 29 -21.58 47.29 -43.16
N VAL A 30 -21.66 46.37 -42.18
CA VAL A 30 -20.48 45.81 -41.49
C VAL A 30 -20.17 44.40 -42.02
N LEU A 31 -19.07 44.29 -42.77
CA LEU A 31 -18.68 43.08 -43.50
C LEU A 31 -17.38 42.47 -42.94
N PRO A 32 -17.38 41.23 -42.44
CA PRO A 32 -16.15 40.54 -42.07
C PRO A 32 -15.40 40.01 -43.30
N LEU A 33 -14.06 39.93 -43.22
CA LEU A 33 -13.19 39.36 -44.26
C LEU A 33 -12.01 38.55 -43.66
N PHE A 34 -12.13 37.23 -43.67
CA PHE A 34 -11.07 36.31 -43.25
C PHE A 34 -11.14 34.99 -44.03
N SER A 35 -10.03 34.25 -44.08
CA SER A 35 -9.83 33.09 -44.97
C SER A 35 -10.86 31.96 -44.82
N ARG A 36 -11.50 31.82 -43.65
CA ARG A 36 -12.51 30.78 -43.39
C ARG A 36 -13.92 31.15 -43.87
N LEU A 37 -14.18 32.41 -44.24
CA LEU A 37 -15.51 32.83 -44.73
C LEU A 37 -15.93 32.07 -45.99
N SER A 38 -17.24 31.89 -46.16
CA SER A 38 -17.78 31.27 -47.37
C SER A 38 -17.49 32.14 -48.60
N ASN A 39 -17.31 31.52 -49.77
CA ASN A 39 -17.10 32.27 -51.02
C ASN A 39 -18.23 33.27 -51.31
N LYS A 40 -19.46 32.96 -50.87
CA LYS A 40 -20.59 33.88 -51.04
C LYS A 40 -20.36 35.15 -50.24
N ASP A 41 -19.90 35.03 -48.99
CA ASP A 41 -19.72 36.16 -48.09
C ASP A 41 -18.47 36.97 -48.43
N GLN A 42 -17.38 36.32 -48.85
CA GLN A 42 -16.21 37.02 -49.40
C GLN A 42 -16.58 37.84 -50.64
N ASN A 43 -17.45 37.30 -51.50
CA ASN A 43 -17.88 37.98 -52.72
C ASN A 43 -18.84 39.16 -52.48
N LEU A 44 -19.45 39.29 -51.29
CA LEU A 44 -20.30 40.45 -50.98
C LEU A 44 -19.50 41.76 -51.00
N ILE A 45 -18.22 41.68 -50.67
CA ILE A 45 -17.31 42.83 -50.56
C ILE A 45 -17.00 43.46 -51.94
N PHE A 46 -17.22 42.72 -53.04
CA PHE A 46 -16.98 43.22 -54.41
C PHE A 46 -18.23 43.73 -55.12
N LYS A 47 -19.42 43.53 -54.54
CA LYS A 47 -20.64 43.92 -55.22
C LYS A 47 -20.84 45.43 -55.16
N PRO A 48 -21.37 46.07 -56.21
CA PRO A 48 -21.76 47.48 -56.14
C PRO A 48 -22.76 47.70 -55.00
N HIS A 49 -22.59 48.78 -54.24
CA HIS A 49 -23.41 49.10 -53.08
C HIS A 49 -23.66 50.60 -52.97
N ASN A 50 -24.78 50.96 -52.33
CA ASN A 50 -25.18 52.35 -52.08
C ASN A 50 -24.99 52.76 -50.61
N LYS A 51 -24.49 51.84 -49.78
CA LYS A 51 -24.17 52.04 -48.36
C LYS A 51 -22.66 52.13 -48.19
N GLN A 52 -22.18 52.79 -47.14
CA GLN A 52 -20.78 52.76 -46.77
C GLN A 52 -20.44 51.39 -46.16
N HIS A 53 -19.46 50.69 -46.73
CA HIS A 53 -18.98 49.42 -46.18
C HIS A 53 -17.91 49.65 -45.12
N ILE A 54 -18.05 48.99 -43.98
CA ILE A 54 -16.99 48.81 -42.98
C ILE A 54 -16.53 47.36 -43.06
N VAL A 55 -15.38 47.15 -43.69
CA VAL A 55 -14.79 45.84 -43.92
C VAL A 55 -13.80 45.54 -42.80
N LEU A 56 -14.07 44.52 -41.98
CA LEU A 56 -13.17 44.07 -40.91
C LEU A 56 -12.37 42.87 -41.40
N ALA A 57 -11.08 43.06 -41.67
CA ALA A 57 -10.25 42.10 -42.39
C ALA A 57 -9.01 41.63 -41.63
N THR A 58 -8.58 40.41 -41.92
CA THR A 58 -7.21 39.95 -41.62
C THR A 58 -6.23 40.42 -42.70
N ASN A 59 -4.98 39.99 -42.63
CA ASN A 59 -3.96 40.22 -43.67
C ASN A 59 -4.34 39.66 -45.07
N VAL A 60 -5.47 38.95 -45.22
CA VAL A 60 -6.03 38.58 -46.54
C VAL A 60 -6.27 39.80 -47.43
N ALA A 61 -6.66 40.95 -46.86
CA ALA A 61 -6.85 42.20 -47.60
C ALA A 61 -5.54 42.97 -47.85
N GLU A 62 -4.42 42.52 -47.28
CA GLU A 62 -3.11 43.18 -47.40
C GLU A 62 -2.43 42.84 -48.73
N THR A 63 -2.60 41.64 -49.27
CA THR A 63 -1.89 41.20 -50.49
C THR A 63 -2.82 40.51 -51.47
N SER A 64 -3.51 39.46 -51.03
CA SER A 64 -4.24 38.52 -51.89
C SER A 64 -5.53 39.09 -52.49
N LEU A 65 -6.08 40.16 -51.91
CA LEU A 65 -7.38 40.69 -52.28
C LEU A 65 -7.38 42.21 -52.39
N THR A 66 -8.02 42.73 -53.45
CA THR A 66 -8.20 44.17 -53.65
C THR A 66 -9.67 44.52 -53.44
N VAL A 67 -10.01 45.09 -52.30
CA VAL A 67 -11.36 45.59 -52.04
C VAL A 67 -11.55 46.93 -52.76
N PRO A 68 -12.53 47.08 -53.66
CA PRO A 68 -12.80 48.35 -54.34
C PRO A 68 -13.42 49.36 -53.36
N GLY A 69 -13.30 50.66 -53.66
CA GLY A 69 -14.01 51.71 -52.91
C GLY A 69 -13.44 52.10 -51.53
N ILE A 70 -12.35 51.45 -51.09
CA ILE A 70 -11.68 51.77 -49.82
C ILE A 70 -11.01 53.14 -49.88
N LYS A 71 -11.43 54.05 -49.00
CA LYS A 71 -10.84 55.38 -48.83
C LYS A 71 -10.27 55.60 -47.43
N TYR A 72 -10.72 54.82 -46.45
CA TYR A 72 -10.22 54.87 -45.09
C TYR A 72 -9.65 53.52 -44.69
N VAL A 73 -8.45 53.50 -44.11
CA VAL A 73 -7.86 52.29 -43.50
C VAL A 73 -7.68 52.54 -42.01
N ILE A 74 -8.05 51.57 -41.18
CA ILE A 74 -7.74 51.54 -39.75
C ILE A 74 -6.86 50.32 -39.50
N ASP A 75 -5.63 50.54 -39.07
CA ASP A 75 -4.65 49.47 -38.84
C ASP A 75 -4.36 49.31 -37.35
N THR A 76 -4.71 48.15 -36.78
CA THR A 76 -4.33 47.79 -35.41
C THR A 76 -2.83 47.53 -35.26
N GLY A 77 -2.11 47.33 -36.35
CA GLY A 77 -0.66 47.07 -36.33
C GLY A 77 -0.29 45.67 -35.89
N LEU A 78 -1.26 44.75 -35.81
CA LEU A 78 -1.06 43.37 -35.37
C LEU A 78 -1.42 42.38 -36.48
N ALA A 79 -0.78 41.20 -36.46
CA ALA A 79 -1.12 40.07 -37.32
C ALA A 79 -0.82 38.74 -36.61
N ARG A 80 -1.55 37.68 -36.96
CA ARG A 80 -1.13 36.32 -36.62
C ARG A 80 -0.14 35.82 -37.66
N ILE A 81 1.07 35.51 -37.22
CA ILE A 81 2.15 35.02 -38.08
C ILE A 81 2.47 33.58 -37.69
N SER A 82 2.55 32.69 -38.67
CA SER A 82 2.95 31.30 -38.43
C SER A 82 4.44 31.23 -38.12
N ARG A 83 4.78 30.67 -36.96
CA ARG A 83 6.17 30.48 -36.50
C ARG A 83 6.41 29.03 -36.14
N TYR A 84 7.42 28.41 -36.74
CA TYR A 84 7.91 27.10 -36.34
C TYR A 84 8.95 27.24 -35.22
N SER A 85 8.75 26.53 -34.10
CA SER A 85 9.76 26.43 -33.06
C SER A 85 10.55 25.13 -33.24
N TRP A 86 11.82 25.21 -33.60
CA TRP A 86 12.70 24.02 -33.71
C TRP A 86 12.89 23.30 -32.36
N ARG A 87 12.81 24.02 -31.24
CA ARG A 87 12.98 23.44 -29.90
C ARG A 87 11.77 22.59 -29.52
N SER A 88 10.57 23.13 -29.71
CA SER A 88 9.33 22.41 -29.39
C SER A 88 8.79 21.61 -30.56
N ARG A 89 9.35 21.74 -31.77
CA ARG A 89 8.89 21.19 -33.07
C ARG A 89 7.39 21.37 -33.31
N ILE A 90 6.87 22.52 -32.89
CA ILE A 90 5.45 22.86 -32.96
C ILE A 90 5.30 24.14 -33.78
N GLN A 91 4.25 24.17 -34.58
CA GLN A 91 3.81 25.37 -35.25
C GLN A 91 2.96 26.22 -34.30
N ARG A 92 3.35 27.47 -34.13
CA ARG A 92 2.69 28.47 -33.29
C ARG A 92 2.06 29.53 -34.18
N LEU A 93 0.97 30.12 -33.69
CA LEU A 93 0.28 31.24 -34.34
C LEU A 93 0.18 32.43 -33.37
N PRO A 94 1.32 32.99 -32.92
CA PRO A 94 1.34 34.17 -32.06
C PRO A 94 0.74 35.39 -32.77
N ILE A 95 0.20 36.30 -31.98
CA ILE A 95 -0.14 37.65 -32.44
C ILE A 95 1.10 38.50 -32.23
N GLU A 96 1.62 39.10 -33.31
CA GLU A 96 2.84 39.89 -33.31
C GLU A 96 2.58 41.27 -33.94
N LYS A 97 3.48 42.22 -33.68
CA LYS A 97 3.50 43.52 -34.38
C LYS A 97 3.89 43.30 -35.84
N ILE A 98 3.21 43.97 -36.76
CA ILE A 98 3.58 43.94 -38.19
C ILE A 98 4.84 44.77 -38.45
N SER A 99 5.54 44.45 -39.54
CA SER A 99 6.68 45.23 -40.04
C SER A 99 6.24 46.59 -40.60
N GLN A 100 7.20 47.49 -40.79
CA GLN A 100 6.98 48.78 -41.45
C GLN A 100 6.47 48.58 -42.88
N ALA A 101 7.04 47.64 -43.63
CA ALA A 101 6.59 47.30 -44.98
C ALA A 101 5.13 46.84 -45.02
N SER A 102 4.70 45.98 -44.10
CA SER A 102 3.30 45.57 -43.97
C SER A 102 2.39 46.75 -43.57
N ALA A 103 2.80 47.59 -42.62
CA ALA A 103 2.05 48.79 -42.24
C ALA A 103 1.86 49.75 -43.42
N ASN A 104 2.90 49.96 -44.22
CA ASN A 104 2.87 50.78 -45.42
C ASN A 104 1.98 50.15 -46.51
N GLN A 105 2.04 48.84 -46.68
CA GLN A 105 1.19 48.12 -47.63
C GLN A 105 -0.30 48.16 -47.26
N ARG A 106 -0.61 48.12 -45.96
CA ARG A 106 -1.97 48.32 -45.41
C ARG A 106 -2.46 49.75 -45.64
N SER A 107 -1.63 50.75 -45.32
CA SER A 107 -1.92 52.15 -45.64
C SER A 107 -2.16 52.36 -47.14
N GLY A 108 -1.38 51.72 -48.01
CA GLY A 108 -1.56 51.77 -49.46
C GLY A 108 -2.88 51.19 -49.99
N ARG A 109 -3.74 50.60 -49.14
CA ARG A 109 -5.07 50.12 -49.54
C ARG A 109 -6.10 51.23 -49.70
N CYS A 110 -5.95 52.37 -49.01
CA CYS A 110 -6.87 53.51 -49.15
C CYS A 110 -6.54 54.46 -50.31
N GLY A 111 -5.35 54.36 -50.90
CA GLY A 111 -4.86 55.29 -51.94
C GLY A 111 -4.92 54.75 -53.36
N ARG A 112 -5.81 53.80 -53.67
CA ARG A 112 -5.82 53.10 -54.97
C ARG A 112 -6.66 53.77 -56.06
N THR A 113 -7.77 54.40 -55.67
CA THR A 113 -8.73 55.02 -56.60
C THR A 113 -8.86 56.53 -56.41
N SER A 114 -8.48 57.03 -55.25
CA SER A 114 -8.47 58.45 -54.87
C SER A 114 -7.57 58.64 -53.65
N ASP A 115 -7.30 59.89 -53.26
CA ASP A 115 -6.65 60.19 -51.98
C ASP A 115 -7.48 59.60 -50.82
N GLY A 116 -6.78 58.97 -49.88
CA GLY A 116 -7.38 58.28 -48.74
C GLY A 116 -6.59 58.47 -47.45
N ILE A 117 -7.19 58.11 -46.32
CA ILE A 117 -6.61 58.31 -44.99
C ILE A 117 -6.36 56.96 -44.32
N ALA A 118 -5.13 56.73 -43.85
CA ALA A 118 -4.77 55.57 -43.06
C ALA A 118 -4.54 55.98 -41.59
N ILE A 119 -5.35 55.42 -40.69
CA ILE A 119 -5.28 55.62 -39.24
C ILE A 119 -4.58 54.41 -38.62
N ARG A 120 -3.40 54.61 -38.04
CA ARG A 120 -2.67 53.58 -37.30
C ARG A 120 -3.00 53.70 -35.82
N LEU A 121 -3.42 52.60 -35.18
CA LEU A 121 -3.80 52.56 -33.76
C LEU A 121 -2.59 52.32 -32.84
N TYR A 122 -1.44 52.91 -33.19
CA TYR A 122 -0.17 52.83 -32.47
C TYR A 122 0.63 54.11 -32.71
N SER A 123 1.55 54.45 -31.78
CA SER A 123 2.35 55.68 -31.88
C SER A 123 3.36 55.63 -33.02
N GLU A 124 3.80 56.81 -33.45
CA GLU A 124 4.88 56.92 -34.44
C GLU A 124 6.19 56.29 -33.94
N GLU A 125 6.50 56.42 -32.65
CA GLU A 125 7.64 55.76 -32.01
C GLU A 125 7.55 54.22 -32.10
N ASP A 126 6.35 53.65 -31.89
CA ASP A 126 6.12 52.21 -32.08
C ASP A 126 6.24 51.79 -33.55
N TYR A 127 5.89 52.67 -34.50
CA TYR A 127 6.11 52.42 -35.92
C TYR A 127 7.60 52.38 -36.27
N LEU A 128 8.35 53.41 -35.85
CA LEU A 128 9.78 53.58 -36.16
C LEU A 128 10.65 52.48 -35.52
N SER A 129 10.22 51.90 -34.40
CA SER A 129 10.94 50.82 -33.70
C SER A 129 10.64 49.40 -34.24
N ARG A 130 9.69 49.23 -35.17
CA ARG A 130 9.39 47.92 -35.79
C ARG A 130 10.43 47.55 -36.85
N SER A 131 10.56 46.25 -37.13
CA SER A 131 11.38 45.76 -38.23
C SER A 131 10.90 46.33 -39.57
N GLU A 132 11.84 46.65 -40.46
CA GLU A 132 11.51 47.20 -41.77
C GLU A 132 10.71 46.18 -42.61
N PHE A 133 11.16 44.92 -42.61
CA PHE A 133 10.53 43.82 -43.33
C PHE A 133 10.03 42.72 -42.39
N THR A 134 9.10 41.92 -42.89
CA THR A 134 8.62 40.71 -42.22
C THR A 134 9.56 39.56 -42.56
N ASP A 135 10.01 38.78 -41.56
CA ASP A 135 10.91 37.65 -41.80
C ASP A 135 10.39 36.71 -42.91
N PRO A 136 11.26 36.29 -43.85
CA PRO A 136 10.90 35.33 -44.89
C PRO A 136 10.46 33.98 -44.34
N GLU A 137 9.67 33.26 -45.16
CA GLU A 137 9.11 31.96 -44.77
C GLU A 137 10.17 30.90 -44.45
N ILE A 138 11.30 30.93 -45.15
CA ILE A 138 12.43 30.00 -44.94
C ILE A 138 13.03 30.10 -43.54
N LEU A 139 12.92 31.26 -42.86
CA LEU A 139 13.43 31.46 -41.50
C LEU A 139 12.45 30.99 -40.42
N ARG A 140 11.21 30.66 -40.78
CA ARG A 140 10.10 30.43 -39.83
C ARG A 140 9.30 29.16 -40.07
N THR A 141 9.76 28.27 -40.95
CA THR A 141 9.11 27.00 -41.29
C THR A 141 10.06 25.80 -41.13
N ASN A 142 9.52 24.58 -41.20
CA ASN A 142 10.31 23.36 -41.17
C ASN A 142 10.93 23.09 -42.55
N LEU A 143 12.24 22.83 -42.58
CA LEU A 143 13.01 22.67 -43.82
C LEU A 143 13.09 21.24 -44.33
N ALA A 144 12.46 20.25 -43.68
CA ALA A 144 12.57 18.84 -44.08
C ALA A 144 12.16 18.59 -45.53
N SER A 145 11.09 19.23 -46.01
CA SER A 145 10.65 19.13 -47.41
C SER A 145 11.67 19.71 -48.39
N VAL A 146 12.22 20.90 -48.07
CA VAL A 146 13.25 21.58 -48.87
C VAL A 146 14.52 20.73 -48.94
N ILE A 147 15.01 20.25 -47.80
CA ILE A 147 16.19 19.38 -47.71
C ILE A 147 15.98 18.11 -48.53
N LEU A 148 14.81 17.46 -48.40
CA LEU A 148 14.50 16.22 -49.12
C LEU A 148 14.46 16.41 -50.65
N GLN A 149 14.03 17.59 -51.13
CA GLN A 149 14.02 17.95 -52.55
C GLN A 149 15.43 18.27 -53.07
N MET A 150 16.29 18.90 -52.25
CA MET A 150 17.65 19.30 -52.64
C MET A 150 18.61 18.11 -52.81
N ILE A 151 18.55 17.11 -51.92
CA ILE A 151 19.53 16.00 -51.93
C ILE A 151 19.50 15.21 -53.27
N PRO A 152 18.34 14.80 -53.82
CA PRO A 152 18.28 14.12 -55.12
C PRO A 152 18.81 14.96 -56.29
N LEU A 153 18.66 16.29 -56.22
CA LEU A 153 19.14 17.23 -57.22
C LEU A 153 20.65 17.50 -57.14
N ARG A 154 21.33 16.97 -56.11
CA ARG A 154 22.78 17.11 -55.88
C ARG A 154 23.25 18.57 -55.76
N LEU A 155 22.45 19.41 -55.12
CA LEU A 155 22.72 20.86 -54.96
C LEU A 155 23.76 21.20 -53.87
N GLY A 156 24.58 20.24 -53.43
CA GLY A 156 25.56 20.43 -52.34
C GLY A 156 24.95 20.43 -50.93
N SER A 157 25.72 20.89 -49.94
CA SER A 157 25.21 21.09 -48.58
C SER A 157 24.23 22.25 -48.56
N ILE A 158 23.16 22.14 -47.77
CA ILE A 158 22.17 23.23 -47.67
C ILE A 158 22.77 24.49 -47.02
N GLU A 159 23.79 24.32 -46.17
CA GLU A 159 24.56 25.41 -45.57
C GLU A 159 25.33 26.24 -46.62
N ASP A 160 25.76 25.60 -47.71
CA ASP A 160 26.53 26.23 -48.78
C ASP A 160 25.61 26.74 -49.91
N PHE A 161 24.31 26.44 -49.83
CA PHE A 161 23.35 26.85 -50.86
C PHE A 161 23.09 28.37 -50.78
N PRO A 162 23.17 29.11 -51.90
CA PRO A 162 23.10 30.57 -51.90
C PRO A 162 21.65 31.09 -51.76
N PHE A 163 21.08 30.99 -50.56
CA PHE A 163 19.78 31.59 -50.25
C PHE A 163 19.86 33.12 -50.19
N VAL A 164 18.75 33.80 -50.55
CA VAL A 164 18.63 35.27 -50.37
C VAL A 164 18.79 35.63 -48.89
N GLU A 165 18.11 34.90 -48.01
CA GLU A 165 18.32 34.92 -46.57
C GLU A 165 18.50 33.48 -46.08
N PRO A 166 19.70 33.10 -45.61
CA PRO A 166 19.98 31.73 -45.22
C PRO A 166 19.24 31.35 -43.93
N PRO A 167 18.65 30.14 -43.86
CA PRO A 167 18.03 29.67 -42.65
C PRO A 167 19.05 29.41 -41.54
N ASP A 168 18.60 29.53 -40.30
CA ASP A 168 19.42 29.17 -39.14
C ASP A 168 19.83 27.68 -39.19
N SER A 169 21.12 27.41 -38.94
CA SER A 169 21.67 26.05 -38.86
C SER A 169 20.88 25.10 -37.93
N ARG A 170 20.18 25.64 -36.92
CA ARG A 170 19.30 24.90 -36.01
C ARG A 170 18.08 24.32 -36.73
N LEU A 171 17.48 25.06 -37.66
CA LEU A 171 16.35 24.61 -38.48
C LEU A 171 16.79 23.53 -39.47
N ILE A 172 17.98 23.70 -40.06
CA ILE A 172 18.58 22.70 -40.95
C ILE A 172 18.78 21.37 -40.20
N ARG A 173 19.45 21.42 -39.04
CA ARG A 173 19.68 20.22 -38.20
C ARG A 173 18.37 19.55 -37.78
N ASP A 174 17.34 20.34 -37.46
CA ASP A 174 16.04 19.78 -37.09
C ASP A 174 15.32 19.13 -38.28
N GLY A 175 15.41 19.71 -39.47
CA GLY A 175 14.92 19.10 -40.71
C GLY A 175 15.58 17.75 -40.99
N PHE A 176 16.91 17.63 -40.87
CA PHE A 176 17.59 16.34 -40.98
C PHE A 176 17.18 15.34 -39.90
N LYS A 177 16.93 15.79 -38.66
CA LYS A 177 16.40 14.91 -37.60
C LYS A 177 15.02 14.38 -37.93
N LEU A 178 14.13 15.21 -38.50
CA LEU A 178 12.82 14.75 -38.96
C LEU A 178 12.95 13.76 -40.13
N LEU A 179 13.83 14.02 -41.09
CA LEU A 179 14.10 13.07 -42.18
C LEU A 179 14.70 11.75 -41.65
N PHE A 180 15.54 11.79 -40.62
CA PHE A 180 16.03 10.58 -39.95
C PHE A 180 14.92 9.85 -39.19
N GLU A 181 14.02 10.57 -38.53
CA GLU A 181 12.82 10.03 -37.88
C GLU A 181 11.95 9.27 -38.88
N LEU A 182 11.70 9.84 -40.06
CA LEU A 182 10.95 9.23 -41.15
C LEU A 182 11.71 8.12 -41.89
N GLN A 183 12.95 7.81 -41.48
CA GLN A 183 13.87 6.89 -42.15
C GLN A 183 14.19 7.30 -43.60
N ALA A 184 14.03 8.58 -43.95
CA ALA A 184 14.37 9.13 -45.26
C ALA A 184 15.88 9.28 -45.46
N VAL A 185 16.61 9.56 -44.37
CA VAL A 185 18.08 9.65 -44.37
C VAL A 185 18.70 8.76 -43.30
N LYS A 186 19.96 8.38 -43.48
CA LYS A 186 20.80 7.73 -42.47
C LYS A 186 21.39 8.77 -41.50
N LYS A 187 22.09 8.31 -40.44
CA LYS A 187 22.79 9.20 -39.50
C LYS A 187 23.84 10.10 -40.17
N ASN A 188 24.45 9.64 -41.27
CA ASN A 188 25.38 10.40 -42.09
C ASN A 188 24.69 11.28 -43.16
N GLN A 189 23.40 11.58 -43.00
CA GLN A 189 22.60 12.44 -43.89
C GLN A 189 22.38 11.95 -45.33
N GLN A 190 22.82 10.73 -45.66
CA GLN A 190 22.58 10.14 -46.98
C GLN A 190 21.16 9.58 -47.12
N LEU A 191 20.56 9.74 -48.31
CA LEU A 191 19.23 9.19 -48.62
C LEU A 191 19.17 7.67 -48.52
N THR A 192 18.10 7.17 -47.91
CA THR A 192 17.75 5.75 -47.90
C THR A 192 16.92 5.39 -49.14
N PRO A 193 16.63 4.09 -49.40
CA PRO A 193 15.62 3.71 -50.38
C PRO A 193 14.25 4.36 -50.14
N VAL A 194 13.84 4.46 -48.87
CA VAL A 194 12.59 5.15 -48.46
C VAL A 194 12.67 6.64 -48.78
N GLY A 195 13.77 7.31 -48.45
CA GLY A 195 13.95 8.74 -48.76
C GLY A 195 13.88 9.05 -50.26
N ARG A 196 14.41 8.17 -51.11
CA ARG A 196 14.31 8.31 -52.56
C ARG A 196 12.88 8.19 -53.09
N GLN A 197 12.05 7.36 -52.45
CA GLN A 197 10.62 7.28 -52.77
C GLN A 197 9.88 8.52 -52.28
N LEU A 198 10.14 8.97 -51.05
CA LEU A 198 9.53 10.16 -50.47
C LEU A 198 9.75 11.41 -51.32
N ALA A 199 10.98 11.62 -51.80
CA ALA A 199 11.34 12.79 -52.60
C ALA A 199 10.58 12.90 -53.94
N ARG A 200 9.94 11.82 -54.41
CA ARG A 200 9.14 11.82 -55.65
C ARG A 200 7.69 12.24 -55.44
N ILE A 201 7.19 12.22 -54.20
CA ILE A 201 5.82 12.55 -53.87
C ILE A 201 5.78 14.04 -53.49
N PRO A 202 5.03 14.90 -54.20
CA PRO A 202 5.05 16.35 -54.01
C PRO A 202 4.15 16.80 -52.84
N ILE A 203 4.33 16.20 -51.66
CA ILE A 203 3.62 16.55 -50.42
C ILE A 203 4.58 16.57 -49.24
N ASP A 204 4.09 16.96 -48.07
CA ASP A 204 4.87 16.94 -46.82
C ASP A 204 5.50 15.54 -46.58
N PRO A 205 6.81 15.46 -46.22
CA PRO A 205 7.50 14.19 -46.02
C PRO A 205 6.83 13.24 -45.01
N GLN A 206 6.19 13.77 -43.96
CA GLN A 206 5.48 12.95 -42.96
C GLN A 206 4.27 12.27 -43.59
N LEU A 207 3.49 13.02 -44.38
CA LEU A 207 2.33 12.49 -45.10
C LEU A 207 2.75 11.48 -46.17
N ALA A 208 3.81 11.78 -46.92
CA ALA A 208 4.37 10.87 -47.91
C ALA A 208 4.85 9.55 -47.26
N ARG A 209 5.41 9.62 -46.04
CA ARG A 209 5.85 8.44 -45.28
C ARG A 209 4.69 7.50 -44.92
N MET A 210 3.53 8.05 -44.63
CA MET A 210 2.32 7.27 -44.37
C MET A 210 1.87 6.49 -45.61
N LEU A 211 1.95 7.09 -46.80
CA LEU A 211 1.56 6.43 -48.07
C LEU A 211 2.47 5.24 -48.39
N ILE A 212 3.78 5.39 -48.18
CA ILE A 212 4.76 4.31 -48.39
C ILE A 212 4.50 3.16 -47.40
N GLU A 213 4.20 3.47 -46.14
CA GLU A 213 3.84 2.43 -45.15
C GLU A 213 2.54 1.74 -45.50
N ALA A 214 1.57 2.50 -46.02
CA ALA A 214 0.25 2.00 -46.38
C ALA A 214 0.29 1.02 -47.54
N GLU A 215 1.19 1.20 -48.50
CA GLU A 215 1.44 0.19 -49.53
C GLU A 215 1.95 -1.13 -48.89
N ARG A 216 2.92 -1.04 -47.97
CA ARG A 216 3.52 -2.20 -47.30
C ARG A 216 2.53 -2.98 -46.44
N LEU A 217 1.63 -2.28 -45.75
CA LEU A 217 0.66 -2.87 -44.83
C LEU A 217 -0.73 -3.12 -45.46
N GLY A 218 -0.93 -2.73 -46.72
CA GLY A 218 -2.17 -2.98 -47.45
C GLY A 218 -3.34 -2.05 -47.08
N ALA A 219 -3.07 -0.78 -46.76
CA ALA A 219 -4.05 0.25 -46.39
C ALA A 219 -3.98 1.53 -47.25
N LEU A 220 -3.40 1.43 -48.45
CA LEU A 220 -3.12 2.58 -49.31
C LEU A 220 -4.40 3.34 -49.72
N LYS A 221 -5.52 2.65 -49.98
CA LYS A 221 -6.80 3.26 -50.35
C LYS A 221 -7.27 4.24 -49.27
N GLU A 222 -7.26 3.80 -48.01
CA GLU A 222 -7.72 4.56 -46.85
C GLU A 222 -6.76 5.70 -46.50
N ILE A 223 -5.44 5.43 -46.52
CA ILE A 223 -4.43 6.43 -46.18
C ILE A 223 -4.34 7.52 -47.25
N LEU A 224 -4.55 7.20 -48.52
CA LEU A 224 -4.63 8.20 -49.59
C LEU A 224 -5.78 9.20 -49.38
N ILE A 225 -6.94 8.73 -48.91
CA ILE A 225 -8.07 9.58 -48.53
C ILE A 225 -7.69 10.49 -47.36
N ILE A 226 -7.07 9.94 -46.32
CA ILE A 226 -6.69 10.70 -45.13
C ILE A 226 -5.61 11.74 -45.46
N VAL A 227 -4.52 11.34 -46.11
CA VAL A 227 -3.39 12.23 -46.46
C VAL A 227 -3.83 13.39 -47.36
N SER A 228 -4.70 13.12 -48.34
CA SER A 228 -5.26 14.18 -49.18
C SER A 228 -6.16 15.13 -48.38
N ALA A 229 -6.88 14.64 -47.36
CA ALA A 229 -7.68 15.47 -46.47
C ALA A 229 -6.82 16.38 -45.59
N LEU A 230 -5.71 15.84 -45.05
CA LEU A 230 -4.76 16.57 -44.22
C LEU A 230 -3.97 17.63 -45.00
N SER A 231 -3.93 17.52 -46.33
CA SER A 231 -3.24 18.46 -47.22
C SER A 231 -4.09 19.69 -47.59
N ILE A 232 -5.37 19.71 -47.20
CA ILE A 232 -6.30 20.81 -47.51
C ILE A 232 -6.92 21.38 -46.23
N GLN A 233 -7.62 22.50 -46.35
CA GLN A 233 -8.43 23.00 -45.26
C GLN A 233 -9.66 22.10 -45.02
N ASP A 234 -10.04 21.87 -43.75
CA ASP A 234 -11.18 21.02 -43.41
C ASP A 234 -12.46 21.43 -44.17
N PRO A 235 -13.10 20.50 -44.91
CA PRO A 235 -14.33 20.78 -45.66
C PRO A 235 -15.56 20.99 -44.77
N ARG A 236 -15.51 20.64 -43.48
CA ARG A 236 -16.61 20.86 -42.53
C ARG A 236 -16.64 22.31 -42.08
N GLU A 237 -17.78 22.97 -42.27
CA GLU A 237 -18.02 24.33 -41.81
C GLU A 237 -18.73 24.30 -40.46
N ARG A 238 -18.27 25.12 -39.50
CA ARG A 238 -18.91 25.24 -38.18
C ARG A 238 -19.27 26.70 -37.90
N PRO A 239 -20.31 27.27 -38.56
CA PRO A 239 -20.67 28.68 -38.41
C PRO A 239 -21.05 29.01 -36.97
N MET A 240 -20.64 30.18 -36.47
CA MET A 240 -20.76 30.52 -35.05
C MET A 240 -22.21 30.61 -34.53
N GLU A 241 -23.16 30.96 -35.40
CA GLU A 241 -24.60 31.01 -35.07
C GLU A 241 -25.28 29.64 -35.17
N LYS A 242 -24.66 28.68 -35.86
CA LYS A 242 -25.25 27.37 -36.17
C LYS A 242 -24.35 26.21 -35.74
N GLN A 243 -23.51 26.43 -34.72
CA GLN A 243 -22.53 25.45 -34.26
C GLN A 243 -23.20 24.13 -33.88
N GLN A 244 -24.30 24.18 -33.11
CA GLN A 244 -25.01 22.98 -32.67
C GLN A 244 -25.62 22.20 -33.85
N ALA A 245 -26.23 22.91 -34.80
CA ALA A 245 -26.80 22.29 -36.00
C ALA A 245 -25.72 21.68 -36.93
N ALA A 246 -24.56 22.33 -37.05
CA ALA A 246 -23.42 21.80 -37.79
C ALA A 246 -22.84 20.56 -37.09
N ASP A 247 -22.62 20.63 -35.77
CA ASP A 247 -22.12 19.52 -34.96
C ASP A 247 -23.05 18.30 -35.02
N GLU A 248 -24.36 18.52 -35.00
CA GLU A 248 -25.37 17.46 -35.14
C GLU A 248 -25.27 16.78 -36.52
N LYS A 249 -25.18 17.55 -37.61
CA LYS A 249 -25.04 16.98 -38.96
C LYS A 249 -23.73 16.24 -39.14
N HIS A 250 -22.63 16.78 -38.61
CA HIS A 250 -21.28 16.20 -38.74
C HIS A 250 -21.04 15.03 -37.77
N SER A 251 -21.87 14.87 -36.74
CA SER A 251 -21.77 13.77 -35.78
C SER A 251 -21.78 12.40 -36.46
N ARG A 252 -22.50 12.24 -37.58
CA ARG A 252 -22.58 11.00 -38.36
C ARG A 252 -21.23 10.52 -38.90
N PHE A 253 -20.27 11.43 -39.07
CA PHE A 253 -18.95 11.09 -39.57
C PHE A 253 -17.99 10.69 -38.45
N LYS A 254 -18.32 11.00 -37.18
CA LYS A 254 -17.43 10.75 -36.05
C LYS A 254 -17.29 9.25 -35.83
N ASP A 255 -16.05 8.81 -35.71
CA ASP A 255 -15.73 7.48 -35.19
C ASP A 255 -15.33 7.58 -33.71
N LYS A 256 -15.60 6.52 -32.94
CA LYS A 256 -15.38 6.51 -31.49
C LYS A 256 -13.91 6.37 -31.09
N GLU A 257 -13.06 5.86 -31.98
CA GLU A 257 -11.66 5.55 -31.73
C GLU A 257 -10.69 6.35 -32.62
N SER A 258 -11.18 7.05 -33.64
CA SER A 258 -10.33 7.83 -34.55
C SER A 258 -11.00 9.01 -35.26
N ASP A 259 -10.48 10.23 -35.09
CA ASP A 259 -10.88 11.36 -35.93
C ASP A 259 -10.46 11.18 -37.40
N PHE A 260 -9.39 10.41 -37.68
CA PHE A 260 -8.92 10.12 -39.03
C PHE A 260 -9.96 9.35 -39.85
N LEU A 261 -10.62 8.36 -39.24
CA LEU A 261 -11.71 7.62 -39.86
C LEU A 261 -12.90 8.52 -40.20
N GLY A 262 -13.06 9.65 -39.50
CA GLY A 262 -14.06 10.65 -39.83
C GLY A 262 -13.90 11.26 -41.22
N TYR A 263 -12.68 11.35 -41.74
CA TYR A 263 -12.45 11.73 -43.13
C TYR A 263 -12.88 10.62 -44.09
N ILE A 264 -12.58 9.35 -43.78
CA ILE A 264 -13.03 8.22 -44.62
C ILE A 264 -14.57 8.18 -44.69
N ASN A 265 -15.25 8.34 -43.55
CA ASN A 265 -16.70 8.37 -43.46
C ASN A 265 -17.30 9.52 -44.28
N LEU A 266 -16.73 10.72 -44.17
CA LEU A 266 -17.16 11.89 -44.94
C LEU A 266 -16.92 11.70 -46.45
N TRP A 267 -15.77 11.14 -46.83
CA TRP A 267 -15.42 10.84 -48.21
C TRP A 267 -16.39 9.86 -48.84
N ASN A 268 -16.64 8.73 -48.18
CA ASN A 268 -17.57 7.70 -48.64
C ASN A 268 -18.99 8.27 -48.78
N TYR A 269 -19.46 9.03 -47.78
CA TYR A 269 -20.76 9.69 -47.85
C TYR A 269 -20.86 10.66 -49.03
N PHE A 270 -19.86 11.51 -49.23
CA PHE A 270 -19.85 12.47 -50.32
C PHE A 270 -19.86 11.78 -51.69
N HIS A 271 -19.04 10.74 -51.87
CA HIS A 271 -18.98 9.98 -53.11
C HIS A 271 -20.28 9.21 -53.39
N GLN A 272 -20.90 8.62 -52.37
CA GLN A 272 -22.22 8.01 -52.49
C GLN A 272 -23.26 9.04 -52.95
N LYS A 273 -23.35 10.19 -52.27
CA LYS A 273 -24.32 11.25 -52.64
C LYS A 273 -24.03 11.86 -53.99
N LYS A 274 -22.77 11.93 -54.42
CA LYS A 274 -22.38 12.38 -55.77
C LYS A 274 -22.83 11.41 -56.85
N ALA A 275 -22.86 10.10 -56.59
CA ALA A 275 -23.39 9.11 -57.52
C ALA A 275 -24.93 9.16 -57.62
N GLU A 276 -25.61 9.47 -56.51
CA GLU A 276 -27.07 9.51 -56.43
C GLU A 276 -27.70 10.82 -56.92
N LEU A 277 -27.01 11.96 -56.77
CA LEU A 277 -27.58 13.29 -56.96
C LEU A 277 -26.97 14.04 -58.15
N SER A 278 -27.79 14.84 -58.84
CA SER A 278 -27.27 15.82 -59.80
C SER A 278 -26.41 16.88 -59.11
N GLN A 279 -25.46 17.46 -59.86
CA GLN A 279 -24.48 18.42 -59.30
C GLN A 279 -25.13 19.59 -58.55
N ASN A 280 -26.25 20.12 -59.06
CA ASN A 280 -26.99 21.20 -58.40
C ASN A 280 -27.66 20.74 -57.09
N LYS A 281 -28.20 19.52 -57.04
CA LYS A 281 -28.78 18.94 -55.81
C LYS A 281 -27.68 18.65 -54.80
N LEU A 282 -26.52 18.16 -55.23
CA LEU A 282 -25.35 17.92 -54.38
C LEU A 282 -24.83 19.21 -53.73
N ARG A 283 -24.67 20.30 -54.51
CA ARG A 283 -24.27 21.61 -53.97
C ARG A 283 -25.25 22.13 -52.91
N LYS A 284 -26.57 21.98 -53.16
CA LYS A 284 -27.61 22.34 -52.19
C LYS A 284 -27.53 21.49 -50.92
N LEU A 285 -27.27 20.18 -51.06
CA LEU A 285 -27.07 19.27 -49.93
C LEU A 285 -25.86 19.67 -49.08
N CYS A 286 -24.71 19.89 -49.70
CA CYS A 286 -23.49 20.33 -49.01
C CYS A 286 -23.75 21.61 -48.18
N ARG A 287 -24.43 22.61 -48.77
CA ARG A 287 -24.80 23.83 -48.05
C ARG A 287 -25.78 23.59 -46.89
N LYS A 288 -26.74 22.68 -47.06
CA LYS A 288 -27.71 22.31 -46.00
C LYS A 288 -27.03 21.57 -44.84
N GLU A 289 -25.95 20.84 -45.11
CA GLU A 289 -25.21 20.05 -44.12
C GLU A 289 -23.89 20.69 -43.66
N TYR A 290 -23.70 21.99 -43.94
CA TYR A 290 -22.52 22.75 -43.51
C TYR A 290 -21.20 22.13 -44.01
N LEU A 291 -21.18 21.75 -45.29
CA LEU A 291 -20.00 21.24 -45.98
C LEU A 291 -19.61 22.20 -47.12
N ALA A 292 -18.35 22.63 -47.13
CA ALA A 292 -17.78 23.48 -48.16
C ALA A 292 -17.59 22.67 -49.45
N TYR A 293 -18.51 22.81 -50.41
CA TYR A 293 -18.47 22.07 -51.68
C TYR A 293 -17.15 22.26 -52.45
N MET A 294 -16.58 23.47 -52.43
CA MET A 294 -15.32 23.75 -53.11
C MET A 294 -14.13 23.00 -52.48
N ARG A 295 -14.05 22.94 -51.15
CA ARG A 295 -13.01 22.17 -50.44
C ARG A 295 -13.17 20.66 -50.64
N LEU A 296 -14.42 20.16 -50.74
CA LEU A 296 -14.68 18.76 -51.08
C LEU A 296 -14.20 18.41 -52.50
N ARG A 297 -14.36 19.35 -53.45
CA ARG A 297 -13.82 19.19 -54.81
C ARG A 297 -12.29 19.24 -54.82
N GLU A 298 -11.71 20.22 -54.12
CA GLU A 298 -10.26 20.33 -53.93
C GLU A 298 -9.68 19.05 -53.34
N TRP A 299 -10.34 18.46 -52.34
CA TRP A 299 -9.95 17.16 -51.79
C TRP A 299 -9.91 16.07 -52.85
N GLN A 300 -10.92 15.98 -53.72
CA GLN A 300 -10.94 15.02 -54.83
C GLN A 300 -9.78 15.25 -55.81
N ASP A 301 -9.50 16.51 -56.12
CA ASP A 301 -8.45 16.90 -57.05
C ASP A 301 -7.06 16.57 -56.46
N ILE A 302 -6.80 16.90 -55.19
CA ILE A 302 -5.55 16.55 -54.48
C ILE A 302 -5.40 15.04 -54.33
N HIS A 303 -6.46 14.31 -53.97
CA HIS A 303 -6.43 12.85 -53.90
C HIS A 303 -6.02 12.24 -55.25
N PHE A 304 -6.56 12.75 -56.35
CA PHE A 304 -6.20 12.30 -57.70
C PHE A 304 -4.74 12.65 -58.06
N GLN A 305 -4.28 13.86 -57.77
CA GLN A 305 -2.90 14.28 -58.01
C GLN A 305 -1.90 13.43 -57.22
N ILE A 306 -2.14 13.21 -55.92
CA ILE A 306 -1.27 12.36 -55.09
C ILE A 306 -1.25 10.95 -55.66
N LYS A 307 -2.42 10.38 -56.01
CA LYS A 307 -2.51 9.05 -56.62
C LYS A 307 -1.67 8.94 -57.90
N GLN A 308 -1.69 9.97 -58.76
CA GLN A 308 -0.90 10.00 -59.99
C GLN A 308 0.60 10.14 -59.73
N SER A 309 0.98 10.81 -58.64
CA SER A 309 2.39 10.98 -58.24
C SER A 309 3.02 9.72 -57.63
N LEU A 310 2.22 8.72 -57.25
CA LEU A 310 2.74 7.47 -56.71
C LEU A 310 3.58 6.73 -57.76
N PRO A 311 4.66 6.02 -57.35
CA PRO A 311 5.48 5.25 -58.27
C PRO A 311 4.69 4.24 -59.11
N LYS A 312 5.14 3.98 -60.34
CA LYS A 312 4.56 2.92 -61.19
C LYS A 312 4.70 1.56 -60.50
N GLY A 313 3.62 0.76 -60.50
CA GLY A 313 3.59 -0.57 -59.89
C GLY A 313 2.98 -0.64 -58.49
N VAL A 314 2.70 0.52 -57.86
CA VAL A 314 2.03 0.59 -56.56
C VAL A 314 0.61 0.02 -56.65
N LYS A 315 0.30 -0.98 -55.81
CA LYS A 315 -1.02 -1.63 -55.79
C LYS A 315 -1.89 -1.04 -54.68
N ILE A 316 -3.06 -0.55 -55.07
CA ILE A 316 -4.11 -0.14 -54.13
C ILE A 316 -4.82 -1.40 -53.62
N ASN A 317 -5.03 -1.50 -52.32
CA ASN A 317 -5.74 -2.62 -51.69
C ASN A 317 -7.20 -2.70 -52.16
N SER A 318 -7.66 -3.93 -52.41
CA SER A 318 -9.04 -4.22 -52.82
C SER A 318 -9.97 -4.42 -51.63
N LYS A 319 -9.48 -5.05 -50.56
CA LYS A 319 -10.18 -5.20 -49.28
C LYS A 319 -9.91 -3.99 -48.40
N GLU A 320 -10.92 -3.59 -47.62
CA GLU A 320 -10.78 -2.49 -46.66
C GLU A 320 -9.82 -2.87 -45.54
N ALA A 321 -8.93 -1.94 -45.19
CA ALA A 321 -7.97 -2.13 -44.12
C ALA A 321 -8.63 -2.01 -42.73
N SER A 322 -8.12 -2.75 -41.75
CA SER A 322 -8.56 -2.60 -40.36
C SER A 322 -8.10 -1.26 -39.78
N ILE A 323 -8.81 -0.79 -38.75
CA ILE A 323 -8.47 0.45 -38.02
C ILE A 323 -7.02 0.43 -37.51
N ASP A 324 -6.62 -0.70 -36.92
CA ASP A 324 -5.26 -0.87 -36.40
C ASP A 324 -4.18 -0.75 -37.51
N THR A 325 -4.45 -1.30 -38.70
CA THR A 325 -3.53 -1.18 -39.84
C THR A 325 -3.45 0.27 -40.32
N ILE A 326 -4.58 0.96 -40.44
CA ILE A 326 -4.63 2.39 -40.78
C ILE A 326 -3.80 3.18 -39.76
N HIS A 327 -3.98 2.92 -38.46
CA HIS A 327 -3.27 3.64 -37.42
C HIS A 327 -1.77 3.37 -37.41
N GLN A 328 -1.35 2.13 -37.67
CA GLN A 328 0.07 1.79 -37.85
C GLN A 328 0.70 2.52 -39.04
N CYS A 329 -0.03 2.70 -40.14
CA CYS A 329 0.44 3.48 -41.28
C CYS A 329 0.61 4.96 -40.93
N LEU A 330 -0.39 5.56 -40.27
CA LEU A 330 -0.34 6.96 -39.82
C LEU A 330 0.83 7.19 -38.84
N LEU A 331 1.04 6.26 -37.91
CA LEU A 331 2.11 6.34 -36.91
C LEU A 331 3.50 6.51 -37.55
N SER A 332 3.73 5.93 -38.73
CA SER A 332 5.02 6.05 -39.43
C SER A 332 5.43 7.49 -39.77
N GLY A 333 4.46 8.41 -39.91
CA GLY A 333 4.70 9.83 -40.11
C GLY A 333 4.51 10.69 -38.84
N LEU A 334 3.93 10.11 -37.77
CA LEU A 334 3.47 10.85 -36.58
C LEU A 334 4.21 10.46 -35.30
N LEU A 335 5.42 9.90 -35.39
CA LEU A 335 6.20 9.42 -34.23
C LEU A 335 6.45 10.53 -33.19
N SER A 336 6.67 11.77 -33.62
CA SER A 336 6.79 12.95 -32.75
C SER A 336 5.46 13.50 -32.18
N HIS A 337 4.31 12.94 -32.57
CA HIS A 337 2.97 13.41 -32.19
C HIS A 337 2.17 12.35 -31.40
N VAL A 338 2.88 11.51 -30.63
CA VAL A 338 2.28 10.50 -29.75
C VAL A 338 2.28 10.94 -28.29
N GLY A 339 1.35 10.40 -27.51
CA GLY A 339 1.34 10.61 -26.05
C GLY A 339 0.47 9.63 -25.28
N THR A 340 0.77 9.52 -23.99
CA THR A 340 0.00 8.75 -23.01
C THR A 340 -0.74 9.68 -22.06
N LYS A 341 -1.96 9.30 -21.68
CA LYS A 341 -2.77 10.03 -20.72
C LYS A 341 -2.17 9.94 -19.33
N ASP A 342 -2.14 11.09 -18.65
CA ASP A 342 -1.72 11.31 -17.27
C ASP A 342 -2.96 11.47 -16.35
N GLU A 343 -2.78 11.53 -15.04
CA GLU A 343 -3.87 11.58 -14.04
C GLU A 343 -4.76 12.83 -14.18
N ASP A 344 -4.18 13.97 -14.59
CA ASP A 344 -4.88 15.27 -14.72
C ASP A 344 -5.68 15.47 -16.03
N ASN A 345 -6.03 14.40 -16.77
CA ASN A 345 -6.61 14.50 -18.12
C ASN A 345 -5.74 15.24 -19.17
N PHE A 346 -4.45 15.40 -18.88
CA PHE A 346 -3.43 15.79 -19.85
C PHE A 346 -2.79 14.55 -20.46
N TYR A 347 -2.07 14.75 -21.56
CA TYR A 347 -1.24 13.74 -22.18
C TYR A 347 0.22 14.13 -22.09
N GLN A 348 1.05 13.19 -21.66
CA GLN A 348 2.50 13.27 -21.75
C GLN A 348 2.91 12.77 -23.13
N GLY A 349 3.51 13.65 -23.93
CA GLY A 349 4.02 13.36 -25.27
C GLY A 349 5.54 13.31 -25.35
N THR A 350 6.03 12.98 -26.54
CA THR A 350 7.46 13.06 -26.88
C THR A 350 8.03 14.46 -26.64
N HIS A 351 9.34 14.53 -26.38
CA HIS A 351 10.03 15.77 -26.00
C HIS A 351 9.48 16.42 -24.71
N ASN A 352 8.95 15.60 -23.80
CA ASN A 352 8.38 16.02 -22.51
C ASN A 352 7.23 17.04 -22.64
N ARG A 353 6.45 16.97 -23.72
CA ARG A 353 5.33 17.88 -23.95
C ARG A 353 4.12 17.45 -23.12
N LYS A 354 3.43 18.40 -22.50
CA LYS A 354 2.10 18.19 -21.89
C LYS A 354 1.03 18.81 -22.78
N PHE A 355 0.06 18.02 -23.24
CA PHE A 355 -0.98 18.47 -24.18
C PHE A 355 -2.37 17.95 -23.85
N MET A 356 -3.39 18.49 -24.51
CA MET A 356 -4.78 18.04 -24.36
C MET A 356 -5.39 17.69 -25.73
N ILE A 357 -6.31 16.73 -25.77
CA ILE A 357 -7.13 16.50 -26.98
C ILE A 357 -8.00 17.74 -27.23
N PHE A 358 -8.02 18.22 -28.47
CA PHE A 358 -8.83 19.35 -28.90
C PHE A 358 -10.33 19.12 -28.60
N PRO A 359 -11.08 20.10 -28.05
CA PRO A 359 -12.47 19.91 -27.65
C PRO A 359 -13.41 19.41 -28.75
N GLY A 360 -13.11 19.72 -30.02
CA GLY A 360 -13.90 19.28 -31.17
C GLY A 360 -13.73 17.80 -31.57
N SER A 361 -12.73 17.11 -31.01
CA SER A 361 -12.45 15.69 -31.31
C SER A 361 -13.54 14.76 -30.77
N ALA A 362 -13.83 13.67 -31.49
CA ALA A 362 -14.74 12.62 -31.01
C ALA A 362 -14.20 11.91 -29.76
N LEU A 363 -12.87 11.82 -29.63
CA LEU A 363 -12.16 11.14 -28.54
C LEU A 363 -12.10 11.99 -27.26
N LYS A 364 -12.54 13.25 -27.29
CA LYS A 364 -12.51 14.10 -26.09
C LYS A 364 -13.40 13.58 -24.96
N LYS A 365 -14.56 12.98 -25.30
CA LYS A 365 -15.48 12.42 -24.30
C LYS A 365 -14.97 11.09 -23.73
N LYS A 366 -14.43 10.21 -24.57
CA LYS A 366 -13.85 8.91 -24.19
C LYS A 366 -12.38 8.87 -24.58
N SER A 367 -11.55 9.53 -23.79
CA SER A 367 -10.13 9.74 -24.08
C SER A 367 -9.30 8.46 -23.88
N PRO A 368 -8.70 7.88 -24.94
CA PRO A 368 -7.88 6.67 -24.83
C PRO A 368 -6.60 6.88 -24.02
N LYS A 369 -6.04 5.82 -23.43
CA LYS A 369 -4.77 5.91 -22.71
C LYS A 369 -3.62 6.37 -23.62
N TRP A 370 -3.54 5.85 -24.83
CA TRP A 370 -2.51 6.20 -25.80
C TRP A 370 -3.14 6.79 -27.05
N VAL A 371 -2.55 7.87 -27.56
CA VAL A 371 -3.02 8.56 -28.75
C VAL A 371 -1.87 9.02 -29.65
N MET A 372 -2.18 9.18 -30.92
CA MET A 372 -1.39 9.95 -31.88
C MET A 372 -2.25 11.08 -32.46
N ALA A 373 -1.62 12.16 -32.89
CA ALA A 373 -2.30 13.31 -33.47
C ALA A 373 -1.69 13.70 -34.82
N ALA A 374 -2.52 14.16 -35.77
CA ALA A 374 -2.00 14.71 -37.02
C ALA A 374 -1.21 15.99 -36.76
N GLU A 375 -1.76 16.86 -35.90
CA GLU A 375 -1.21 18.19 -35.63
C GLU A 375 -1.15 18.49 -34.12
N MET A 376 -0.08 19.17 -33.73
CA MET A 376 0.13 19.74 -32.40
C MET A 376 0.14 21.25 -32.53
N VAL A 377 -0.90 21.93 -32.03
CA VAL A 377 -1.07 23.38 -32.21
C VAL A 377 -1.17 24.07 -30.87
N GLU A 378 -0.31 25.06 -30.64
CA GLU A 378 -0.32 25.89 -29.43
C GLU A 378 -1.15 27.15 -29.65
N THR A 379 -2.24 27.29 -28.88
CA THR A 379 -3.08 28.49 -28.86
C THR A 379 -3.06 29.11 -27.46
N SER A 380 -4.04 28.79 -26.60
CA SER A 380 -3.98 29.08 -25.16
C SER A 380 -3.24 27.97 -24.38
N ARG A 381 -3.31 26.74 -24.89
CA ARG A 381 -2.59 25.55 -24.42
C ARG A 381 -2.18 24.75 -25.65
N LEU A 382 -1.33 23.75 -25.47
CA LEU A 382 -0.98 22.80 -26.52
C LEU A 382 -2.12 21.80 -26.73
N PHE A 383 -2.72 21.81 -27.93
CA PHE A 383 -3.80 20.90 -28.30
C PHE A 383 -3.37 19.94 -29.41
N ALA A 384 -3.72 18.66 -29.22
CA ALA A 384 -3.68 17.64 -30.25
C ALA A 384 -4.96 17.69 -31.08
N ARG A 385 -4.82 17.85 -32.39
CA ARG A 385 -5.94 17.89 -33.35
C ARG A 385 -5.87 16.68 -34.27
N ILE A 386 -7.06 16.16 -34.62
CA ILE A 386 -7.23 14.96 -35.44
C ILE A 386 -6.51 13.78 -34.78
N VAL A 387 -7.18 13.18 -33.79
CA VAL A 387 -6.57 12.23 -32.87
C VAL A 387 -7.03 10.80 -33.19
N GLY A 388 -6.10 9.85 -33.12
CA GLY A 388 -6.35 8.41 -33.22
C GLY A 388 -5.87 7.67 -31.99
N LYS A 389 -6.60 6.64 -31.58
CA LYS A 389 -6.13 5.69 -30.57
C LYS A 389 -4.84 5.00 -31.04
N LEU A 390 -3.97 4.66 -30.11
CA LEU A 390 -2.66 4.05 -30.39
C LEU A 390 -2.41 2.90 -29.41
N GLN A 391 -1.66 1.88 -29.83
CA GLN A 391 -1.07 0.89 -28.94
C GLN A 391 0.45 1.09 -28.85
N PRO A 392 1.05 1.02 -27.64
CA PRO A 392 2.48 1.33 -27.45
C PRO A 392 3.42 0.37 -28.20
N GLU A 393 3.01 -0.88 -28.44
CA GLU A 393 3.79 -1.89 -29.17
C GLU A 393 4.04 -1.49 -30.63
N TRP A 394 3.14 -0.69 -31.20
CA TRP A 394 3.28 -0.18 -32.58
C TRP A 394 4.40 0.85 -32.66
N ILE A 395 4.58 1.65 -31.60
CA ILE A 395 5.68 2.61 -31.48
C ILE A 395 7.01 1.85 -31.50
N GLU A 396 7.10 0.73 -30.77
CA GLU A 396 8.32 -0.08 -30.73
C GLU A 396 8.75 -0.56 -32.13
N ARG A 397 7.79 -1.01 -32.92
CA ARG A 397 8.04 -1.50 -34.29
C ARG A 397 8.38 -0.37 -35.27
N ALA A 398 7.66 0.75 -35.19
CA ALA A 398 7.82 1.87 -36.12
C ALA A 398 9.08 2.70 -35.83
N ALA A 399 9.51 2.78 -34.58
CA ALA A 399 10.57 3.67 -34.11
C ALA A 399 11.85 2.94 -33.66
N LYS A 400 12.13 1.73 -34.15
CA LYS A 400 13.30 0.92 -33.74
C LYS A 400 14.63 1.68 -33.76
N HIS A 401 14.84 2.56 -34.74
CA HIS A 401 16.06 3.37 -34.90
C HIS A 401 16.14 4.58 -33.96
N LEU A 402 15.07 4.88 -33.21
CA LEU A 402 14.93 6.03 -32.33
C LEU A 402 14.78 5.66 -30.84
N ILE A 403 14.37 4.43 -30.56
CA ILE A 403 14.14 3.94 -29.20
C ILE A 403 15.46 3.84 -28.46
N LYS A 404 15.44 4.32 -27.21
CA LYS A 404 16.52 4.12 -26.26
C LYS A 404 16.13 3.04 -25.27
N HIS A 405 17.03 2.09 -25.10
CA HIS A 405 16.92 1.01 -24.15
C HIS A 405 17.66 1.42 -22.87
N HIS A 406 16.98 1.30 -21.74
CA HIS A 406 17.58 1.50 -20.42
C HIS A 406 17.40 0.21 -19.64
N TYR A 407 18.49 -0.33 -19.11
CA TYR A 407 18.49 -1.54 -18.30
C TYR A 407 18.76 -1.17 -16.85
N SER A 408 18.01 -1.79 -15.93
CA SER A 408 18.15 -1.58 -14.48
C SER A 408 17.91 -2.88 -13.72
N GLU A 409 18.37 -2.93 -12.48
CA GLU A 409 18.19 -4.08 -11.57
C GLU A 409 18.63 -5.41 -12.22
N PRO A 410 19.89 -5.55 -12.67
CA PRO A 410 20.38 -6.84 -13.09
C PRO A 410 20.41 -7.78 -11.88
N HIS A 411 19.76 -8.94 -11.98
CA HIS A 411 19.59 -9.88 -10.88
C HIS A 411 19.55 -11.33 -11.36
N TRP A 412 19.95 -12.25 -10.48
CA TRP A 412 19.85 -13.68 -10.75
C TRP A 412 18.40 -14.15 -10.73
N GLN A 413 18.01 -14.94 -11.73
CA GLN A 413 16.70 -15.57 -11.80
C GLN A 413 16.84 -17.08 -11.62
N LYS A 414 16.52 -17.59 -10.43
CA LYS A 414 16.72 -19.00 -10.04
C LYS A 414 16.10 -20.00 -11.03
N ARG A 415 14.81 -19.83 -11.37
CA ARG A 415 14.05 -20.75 -12.24
C ARG A 415 14.62 -20.87 -13.67
N PRO A 416 14.82 -19.77 -14.42
CA PRO A 416 15.43 -19.85 -15.75
C PRO A 416 16.95 -19.99 -15.73
N ALA A 417 17.57 -19.96 -14.53
CA ALA A 417 19.02 -20.04 -14.32
C ALA A 417 19.82 -19.07 -15.20
N GLN A 418 19.43 -17.80 -15.21
CA GLN A 418 20.08 -16.74 -15.99
C GLN A 418 20.01 -15.40 -15.25
N VAL A 419 20.84 -14.44 -15.65
CA VAL A 419 20.73 -13.06 -15.18
C VAL A 419 19.65 -12.34 -15.98
N GLY A 420 18.62 -11.86 -15.29
CA GLY A 420 17.57 -11.02 -15.83
C GLY A 420 17.80 -9.55 -15.49
N ALA A 421 17.20 -8.65 -16.25
CA ALA A 421 17.12 -7.23 -15.91
C ALA A 421 15.76 -6.66 -16.30
N HIS A 422 15.47 -5.48 -15.78
CA HIS A 422 14.33 -4.69 -16.21
C HIS A 422 14.74 -3.71 -17.30
N GLU A 423 14.05 -3.78 -18.43
CA GLU A 423 14.22 -2.89 -19.56
C GLU A 423 13.10 -1.85 -19.58
N ARG A 424 13.50 -0.58 -19.69
CA ARG A 424 12.61 0.56 -19.95
C ARG A 424 12.91 1.11 -21.34
N LEU A 425 11.88 1.22 -22.17
CA LEU A 425 11.99 1.78 -23.52
C LEU A 425 11.50 3.22 -23.53
N THR A 426 12.31 4.11 -24.09
CA THR A 426 11.93 5.53 -24.27
C THR A 426 12.02 5.97 -25.72
N LEU A 427 11.05 6.76 -26.18
CA LEU A 427 11.06 7.45 -27.46
C LEU A 427 11.05 8.96 -27.18
N TYR A 428 12.14 9.66 -27.50
CA TYR A 428 12.28 11.11 -27.26
C TYR A 428 11.88 11.55 -25.84
N GLY A 429 12.22 10.76 -24.82
CA GLY A 429 11.89 11.03 -23.42
C GLY A 429 10.51 10.53 -22.97
N LEU A 430 9.64 10.10 -23.89
CA LEU A 430 8.38 9.44 -23.55
C LEU A 430 8.63 7.95 -23.25
N THR A 431 8.22 7.50 -22.07
CA THR A 431 8.27 6.08 -21.70
C THR A 431 7.21 5.30 -22.47
N VAL A 432 7.64 4.44 -23.40
CA VAL A 432 6.76 3.58 -24.21
C VAL A 432 6.42 2.31 -23.45
N ASN A 433 7.45 1.66 -22.90
CA ASN A 433 7.29 0.51 -22.03
C ASN A 433 8.04 0.79 -20.71
N PRO A 434 7.34 0.86 -19.57
CA PRO A 434 7.96 1.22 -18.30
C PRO A 434 8.84 0.11 -17.72
N LYS A 435 8.51 -1.16 -17.98
CA LYS A 435 9.19 -2.32 -17.37
C LYS A 435 8.93 -3.59 -18.18
N ARG A 436 9.97 -4.11 -18.84
CA ARG A 436 9.98 -5.41 -19.52
C ARG A 436 11.10 -6.27 -18.95
N ASN A 437 10.81 -7.52 -18.60
CA ASN A 437 11.86 -8.46 -18.19
C ASN A 437 12.63 -8.93 -19.43
N VAL A 438 13.95 -8.84 -19.38
CA VAL A 438 14.84 -9.27 -20.47
C VAL A 438 15.96 -10.14 -19.94
N ASN A 439 16.50 -11.01 -20.81
CA ASN A 439 17.73 -11.74 -20.53
C ASN A 439 18.91 -10.76 -20.65
N PHE A 440 19.55 -10.48 -19.51
CA PHE A 440 20.64 -9.52 -19.40
C PHE A 440 21.99 -10.09 -19.81
N GLY A 441 22.14 -11.42 -19.80
CA GLY A 441 23.36 -12.12 -20.19
C GLY A 441 23.88 -11.78 -21.58
N LYS A 442 22.99 -11.49 -22.54
CA LYS A 442 23.39 -11.07 -23.90
C LYS A 442 23.69 -9.58 -24.02
N ILE A 443 23.23 -8.78 -23.05
CA ILE A 443 23.34 -7.32 -23.06
C ILE A 443 24.66 -6.92 -22.41
N ASP A 444 24.97 -7.50 -21.26
CA ASP A 444 26.22 -7.30 -20.55
C ASP A 444 26.70 -8.65 -19.95
N PRO A 445 27.50 -9.42 -20.73
CA PRO A 445 28.00 -10.72 -20.29
C PRO A 445 28.93 -10.63 -19.07
N VAL A 446 29.68 -9.54 -18.93
CA VAL A 446 30.69 -9.37 -17.87
C VAL A 446 29.99 -9.20 -16.52
N LEU A 447 29.08 -8.24 -16.41
CA LEU A 447 28.30 -8.05 -15.19
C LEU A 447 27.40 -9.26 -14.90
N SER A 448 26.87 -9.91 -15.95
CA SER A 448 26.07 -11.13 -15.78
C SER A 448 26.89 -12.29 -15.23
N ARG A 449 28.16 -12.43 -15.59
CA ARG A 449 29.05 -13.44 -15.01
C ARG A 449 29.30 -13.18 -13.52
N GLN A 450 29.57 -11.93 -13.14
CA GLN A 450 29.76 -11.56 -11.73
C GLN A 450 28.53 -11.91 -10.89
N ILE A 451 27.34 -11.52 -11.37
CA ILE A 451 26.06 -11.83 -10.71
C ILE A 451 25.82 -13.34 -10.67
N PHE A 452 26.13 -14.06 -11.75
CA PHE A 452 26.01 -15.52 -11.79
C PHE A 452 26.89 -16.18 -10.73
N ILE A 453 28.18 -15.87 -10.66
CA ILE A 453 29.08 -16.50 -9.68
C ILE A 453 28.62 -16.18 -8.26
N ARG A 454 28.36 -14.91 -7.95
CA ARG A 454 28.00 -14.48 -6.60
C ARG A 454 26.65 -15.05 -6.14
N HIS A 455 25.59 -14.88 -6.93
CA HIS A 455 24.27 -15.36 -6.51
C HIS A 455 24.09 -16.86 -6.73
N ALA A 456 24.46 -17.37 -7.90
CA ALA A 456 24.18 -18.76 -8.24
C ALA A 456 25.08 -19.72 -7.47
N LEU A 457 26.39 -19.43 -7.39
CA LEU A 457 27.38 -20.35 -6.82
C LEU A 457 27.75 -20.04 -5.37
N VAL A 458 28.11 -18.78 -5.05
CA VAL A 458 28.51 -18.40 -3.68
C VAL A 458 27.32 -18.43 -2.73
N TYR A 459 26.23 -17.69 -3.03
CA TYR A 459 25.00 -17.71 -2.22
C TYR A 459 24.15 -18.98 -2.41
N GLY A 460 24.57 -19.86 -3.33
CA GLY A 460 23.88 -21.11 -3.64
C GLY A 460 22.45 -20.93 -4.15
N GLU A 461 22.15 -19.84 -4.85
CA GLU A 461 20.81 -19.61 -5.41
C GLU A 461 20.56 -20.39 -6.72
N TYR A 462 21.44 -21.31 -7.06
CA TYR A 462 21.33 -22.19 -8.19
C TYR A 462 20.77 -23.57 -7.81
N ASP A 463 19.79 -24.06 -8.56
CA ASP A 463 19.32 -25.45 -8.44
C ASP A 463 20.25 -26.36 -9.26
N CYS A 464 21.29 -26.86 -8.60
CA CYS A 464 22.31 -27.72 -9.17
C CYS A 464 22.33 -29.05 -8.41
N LYS A 465 22.31 -30.17 -9.15
CA LYS A 465 22.36 -31.54 -8.60
C LYS A 465 23.76 -32.16 -8.61
N ALA A 466 24.79 -31.35 -8.86
CA ALA A 466 26.16 -31.84 -8.89
C ALA A 466 26.69 -32.05 -7.46
N GLU A 467 27.53 -33.08 -7.29
CA GLU A 467 28.08 -33.47 -5.99
C GLU A 467 28.90 -32.34 -5.34
N PHE A 468 29.71 -31.62 -6.13
CA PHE A 468 30.50 -30.49 -5.63
C PHE A 468 29.63 -29.42 -4.95
N PHE A 469 28.43 -29.18 -5.48
CA PHE A 469 27.57 -28.09 -5.01
C PHE A 469 26.91 -28.45 -3.68
N SER A 470 26.46 -29.70 -3.52
CA SER A 470 25.98 -30.20 -2.22
C SER A 470 27.09 -30.28 -1.18
N HIS A 471 28.29 -30.74 -1.58
CA HIS A 471 29.46 -30.83 -0.71
C HIS A 471 29.87 -29.44 -0.19
N ASN A 472 30.05 -28.47 -1.11
CA ASN A 472 30.46 -27.11 -0.78
C ASN A 472 29.45 -26.43 0.17
N ARG A 473 28.15 -26.61 -0.07
CA ARG A 473 27.12 -26.04 0.81
C ARG A 473 27.13 -26.66 2.20
N SER A 474 27.19 -28.01 2.29
CA SER A 474 27.28 -28.69 3.59
C SER A 474 28.50 -28.21 4.37
N LEU A 475 29.65 -28.07 3.70
CA LEU A 475 30.88 -27.65 4.34
C LEU A 475 30.83 -26.18 4.81
N ILE A 476 30.20 -25.29 4.04
CA ILE A 476 29.98 -23.89 4.45
C ILE A 476 29.00 -23.85 5.63
N GLU A 477 27.87 -24.55 5.56
CA GLU A 477 26.87 -24.62 6.64
C GLU A 477 27.48 -25.17 7.94
N ASP A 478 28.34 -26.19 7.88
CA ASP A 478 29.04 -26.74 9.03
C ASP A 478 29.95 -25.69 9.69
N ILE A 479 30.66 -24.88 8.89
CA ILE A 479 31.56 -23.83 9.40
C ILE A 479 30.75 -22.64 9.94
N GLU A 480 29.68 -22.22 9.27
CA GLU A 480 28.77 -21.18 9.76
C GLU A 480 28.11 -21.58 11.10
N ASN A 481 27.74 -22.85 11.26
CA ASN A 481 27.24 -23.38 12.52
C ASN A 481 28.31 -23.32 13.62
N LEU A 482 29.57 -23.62 13.30
CA LEU A 482 30.69 -23.47 14.23
C LEU A 482 30.95 -22.00 14.59
N GLU A 483 30.83 -21.07 13.65
CA GLU A 483 30.90 -19.62 13.92
C GLU A 483 29.79 -19.15 14.84
N ALA A 484 28.56 -19.63 14.61
CA ALA A 484 27.41 -19.30 15.43
C ALA A 484 27.54 -19.87 16.86
N LYS A 485 28.02 -21.11 17.01
CA LYS A 485 28.27 -21.75 18.32
C LYS A 485 29.41 -21.07 19.07
N SER A 486 30.53 -20.78 18.39
CA SER A 486 31.72 -20.16 18.99
C SER A 486 31.66 -18.63 19.13
N ARG A 487 30.63 -17.99 18.55
CA ARG A 487 30.47 -16.53 18.45
C ARG A 487 31.73 -15.83 17.89
N ARG A 488 32.34 -16.43 16.86
CA ARG A 488 33.52 -15.90 16.15
C ARG A 488 33.21 -15.83 14.66
N ARG A 489 33.36 -14.65 14.05
CA ARG A 489 33.04 -14.34 12.63
C ARG A 489 34.25 -14.47 11.69
N ASP A 490 35.38 -14.91 12.23
CA ASP A 490 36.67 -14.98 11.56
C ASP A 490 37.12 -16.42 11.34
N ILE A 491 36.18 -17.37 11.30
CA ILE A 491 36.46 -18.77 11.02
C ILE A 491 36.26 -19.03 9.52
N LEU A 492 35.13 -18.61 8.94
CA LEU A 492 34.83 -18.73 7.51
C LEU A 492 35.52 -17.63 6.71
N VAL A 493 36.06 -17.96 5.55
CA VAL A 493 36.55 -16.97 4.57
C VAL A 493 35.41 -16.06 4.07
N ASP A 494 35.75 -14.84 3.68
CA ASP A 494 34.74 -13.90 3.20
C ASP A 494 34.14 -14.30 1.83
N GLU A 495 33.00 -13.69 1.49
CA GLU A 495 32.29 -13.94 0.23
C GLU A 495 33.15 -13.63 -1.00
N GLU A 496 34.09 -12.69 -0.89
CA GLU A 496 34.97 -12.31 -2.00
C GLU A 496 36.01 -13.42 -2.26
N THR A 497 36.54 -14.06 -1.22
CA THR A 497 37.41 -15.23 -1.35
C THR A 497 36.68 -16.40 -2.04
N LEU A 498 35.42 -16.65 -1.68
CA LEU A 498 34.59 -17.65 -2.35
C LEU A 498 34.30 -17.29 -3.81
N TYR A 499 34.07 -16.01 -4.08
CA TYR A 499 33.88 -15.49 -5.44
C TYR A 499 35.15 -15.69 -6.28
N ASP A 500 36.32 -15.34 -5.74
CA ASP A 500 37.63 -15.47 -6.39
C ASP A 500 37.95 -16.92 -6.75
N PHE A 501 37.63 -17.88 -5.86
CA PHE A 501 37.74 -19.31 -6.13
C PHE A 501 37.02 -19.70 -7.43
N TYR A 502 35.74 -19.36 -7.54
CA TYR A 502 34.96 -19.68 -8.73
C TYR A 502 35.38 -18.85 -9.94
N GLU A 503 35.75 -17.59 -9.76
CA GLU A 503 36.18 -16.69 -10.83
C GLU A 503 37.45 -17.18 -11.53
N GLN A 504 38.42 -17.72 -10.79
CA GLN A 504 39.66 -18.25 -11.37
C GLN A 504 39.44 -19.50 -12.23
N ILE A 505 38.39 -20.27 -11.95
CA ILE A 505 38.13 -21.58 -12.58
C ILE A 505 37.14 -21.44 -13.74
N ILE A 506 36.10 -20.61 -13.59
CA ILE A 506 35.00 -20.48 -14.55
C ILE A 506 35.38 -19.51 -15.68
N PRO A 507 35.33 -19.94 -16.97
CA PRO A 507 35.66 -19.07 -18.10
C PRO A 507 34.78 -17.82 -18.23
N GLU A 508 35.32 -16.75 -18.83
CA GLU A 508 34.64 -15.45 -18.99
C GLU A 508 33.29 -15.49 -19.73
N HIS A 509 33.10 -16.47 -20.62
CA HIS A 509 31.88 -16.59 -21.43
C HIS A 509 30.74 -17.36 -20.72
N ILE A 510 30.94 -17.80 -19.48
CA ILE A 510 29.97 -18.55 -18.69
C ILE A 510 29.26 -17.59 -17.71
N TYR A 511 28.00 -17.28 -18.00
CA TYR A 511 27.19 -16.33 -17.21
C TYR A 511 25.75 -16.81 -16.98
N SER A 512 25.47 -18.09 -17.27
CA SER A 512 24.16 -18.70 -17.09
C SER A 512 24.30 -20.15 -16.65
N GLY A 513 23.29 -20.70 -15.98
CA GLY A 513 23.27 -22.11 -15.57
C GLY A 513 23.36 -23.05 -16.77
N HIS A 514 22.71 -22.73 -17.90
CA HIS A 514 22.79 -23.57 -19.10
C HIS A 514 24.22 -23.67 -19.66
N SER A 515 24.92 -22.52 -19.78
CA SER A 515 26.31 -22.51 -20.21
C SER A 515 27.23 -23.18 -19.18
N PHE A 516 26.96 -22.96 -17.89
CA PHE A 516 27.75 -23.51 -16.79
C PHE A 516 27.65 -25.03 -16.74
N GLU A 517 26.45 -25.62 -16.80
CA GLU A 517 26.27 -27.08 -16.79
C GLU A 517 27.00 -27.79 -17.92
N LYS A 518 26.98 -27.18 -19.11
CA LYS A 518 27.69 -27.74 -20.28
C LYS A 518 29.20 -27.72 -20.07
N TRP A 519 29.73 -26.60 -19.57
CA TRP A 519 31.16 -26.45 -19.27
C TRP A 519 31.59 -27.34 -18.10
N ARG A 520 30.83 -27.35 -16.99
CA ARG A 520 31.09 -28.13 -15.79
C ARG A 520 31.27 -29.62 -16.09
N LYS A 521 30.35 -30.22 -16.85
CA LYS A 521 30.45 -31.63 -17.28
C LYS A 521 31.70 -31.94 -18.10
N GLN A 522 32.24 -30.96 -18.83
CA GLN A 522 33.51 -31.12 -19.56
C GLN A 522 34.71 -30.97 -18.63
N GLN A 523 34.62 -30.07 -17.64
CA GLN A 523 35.67 -29.85 -16.66
C GLN A 523 35.79 -31.03 -15.68
N GLU A 524 34.68 -31.55 -15.16
CA GLU A 524 34.61 -32.72 -14.27
C GLU A 524 35.23 -33.98 -14.89
N ARG A 525 35.25 -34.09 -16.23
CA ARG A 525 35.92 -35.19 -16.96
C ARG A 525 37.44 -35.04 -16.99
N LYS A 526 37.95 -33.81 -16.87
CA LYS A 526 39.38 -33.52 -16.84
C LYS A 526 39.92 -33.55 -15.41
N ASP A 527 39.14 -32.98 -14.48
CA ASP A 527 39.44 -32.88 -13.06
C ASP A 527 38.12 -32.88 -12.29
N ALA A 528 37.86 -33.99 -11.59
CA ALA A 528 36.62 -34.21 -10.85
C ALA A 528 36.52 -33.34 -9.59
N GLU A 529 37.65 -32.90 -9.03
CA GLU A 529 37.72 -32.16 -7.78
C GLU A 529 37.82 -30.64 -8.00
N ALA A 530 37.92 -30.19 -9.26
CA ALA A 530 38.15 -28.79 -9.62
C ALA A 530 37.20 -27.77 -8.95
N LEU A 531 35.96 -28.15 -8.62
CA LEU A 531 34.97 -27.25 -8.01
C LEU A 531 34.71 -27.53 -6.52
N PHE A 532 35.40 -28.49 -5.91
CA PHE A 532 35.22 -28.85 -4.50
C PHE A 532 36.02 -27.91 -3.60
N LEU A 533 35.33 -27.29 -2.64
CA LEU A 533 35.94 -26.52 -1.57
C LEU A 533 36.47 -27.48 -0.50
N THR A 534 37.61 -27.13 0.08
CA THR A 534 38.22 -27.89 1.18
C THR A 534 38.06 -27.12 2.48
N LYS A 535 37.99 -27.86 3.61
CA LYS A 535 37.88 -27.25 4.94
C LYS A 535 39.04 -26.29 5.21
N ALA A 536 40.26 -26.66 4.78
CA ALA A 536 41.45 -25.83 4.90
C ALA A 536 41.37 -24.52 4.09
N TYR A 537 40.68 -24.52 2.93
CA TYR A 537 40.48 -23.30 2.15
C TYR A 537 39.43 -22.37 2.78
N LEU A 538 38.44 -22.94 3.46
CA LEU A 538 37.35 -22.20 4.08
C LEU A 538 37.70 -21.65 5.48
N LEU A 539 38.68 -22.23 6.16
CA LEU A 539 39.12 -21.79 7.48
C LEU A 539 40.18 -20.69 7.37
N GLN A 540 39.93 -19.53 7.98
CA GLN A 540 40.97 -18.51 8.16
C GLN A 540 41.92 -18.86 9.32
N ARG A 541 41.53 -19.77 10.23
CA ARG A 541 42.22 -20.07 11.50
C ARG A 541 42.04 -21.53 11.92
N ASP A 542 43.06 -22.11 12.56
CA ASP A 542 42.91 -23.36 13.31
C ASP A 542 42.11 -23.09 14.60
N THR A 543 40.95 -23.71 14.72
CA THR A 543 40.07 -23.59 15.88
C THR A 543 40.30 -24.76 16.84
N ASP A 544 40.61 -24.46 18.11
CA ASP A 544 40.50 -25.41 19.21
C ASP A 544 39.07 -25.99 19.23
N HIS A 545 38.93 -27.30 19.46
CA HIS A 545 37.65 -28.02 19.41
C HIS A 545 36.63 -27.36 20.36
N VAL A 546 35.51 -26.88 19.80
CA VAL A 546 34.31 -26.56 20.57
C VAL A 546 33.65 -27.88 20.93
N ASP A 547 33.51 -28.16 22.22
CA ASP A 547 32.93 -29.42 22.72
C ASP A 547 31.41 -29.39 22.52
N ASP A 548 30.84 -30.40 21.86
CA ASP A 548 29.41 -30.45 21.52
C ASP A 548 28.51 -30.44 22.79
N ASP A 549 29.03 -30.93 23.91
CA ASP A 549 28.35 -30.94 25.22
C ASP A 549 28.14 -29.52 25.79
N GLN A 550 28.94 -28.53 25.38
CA GLN A 550 28.79 -27.14 25.81
C GLN A 550 27.71 -26.41 25.00
N TYR A 551 27.52 -26.77 23.73
CA TYR A 551 26.57 -26.16 22.80
C TYR A 551 25.69 -27.23 22.13
N PRO A 552 24.81 -27.87 22.90
CA PRO A 552 24.01 -28.99 22.41
C PRO A 552 22.97 -28.53 21.38
N ASP A 553 22.57 -29.43 20.49
CA ASP A 553 21.52 -29.14 19.50
C ASP A 553 20.10 -29.24 20.10
N GLN A 554 19.96 -29.74 21.32
CA GLN A 554 18.68 -29.98 22.00
C GLN A 554 18.79 -29.74 23.52
N ILE A 555 17.68 -29.34 24.16
CA ILE A 555 17.56 -29.22 25.62
C ILE A 555 16.36 -30.02 26.13
N THR A 556 16.50 -30.66 27.29
CA THR A 556 15.42 -31.46 27.91
C THR A 556 14.84 -30.75 29.13
N ILE A 557 13.55 -30.40 29.11
CA ILE A 557 12.83 -29.76 30.22
C ILE A 557 11.55 -30.55 30.51
N ASN A 558 11.34 -30.97 31.77
CA ASN A 558 10.17 -31.75 32.20
C ASN A 558 9.91 -33.00 31.31
N ASP A 559 10.97 -33.76 31.02
CA ASP A 559 10.96 -34.95 30.14
C ASP A 559 10.61 -34.68 28.67
N ALA A 560 10.50 -33.42 28.25
CA ALA A 560 10.30 -33.01 26.86
C ALA A 560 11.60 -32.46 26.25
N VAL A 561 11.90 -32.87 25.01
CA VAL A 561 13.12 -32.49 24.29
C VAL A 561 12.80 -31.38 23.29
N PHE A 562 13.56 -30.29 23.33
CA PHE A 562 13.38 -29.10 22.50
C PHE A 562 14.63 -28.83 21.64
N PRO A 563 14.49 -28.69 20.31
CA PRO A 563 15.60 -28.30 19.45
C PRO A 563 16.11 -26.89 19.76
N LEU A 564 17.42 -26.71 19.64
CA LEU A 564 18.13 -25.44 19.76
C LEU A 564 18.70 -25.01 18.40
N SER A 565 18.75 -23.71 18.17
CA SER A 565 19.44 -23.11 17.03
C SER A 565 20.25 -21.91 17.50
N TYR A 566 21.48 -21.78 16.99
CA TYR A 566 22.43 -20.73 17.37
C TYR A 566 22.57 -19.73 16.23
N HIS A 567 22.62 -18.44 16.57
CA HIS A 567 22.89 -17.39 15.60
C HIS A 567 23.84 -16.36 16.20
N PHE A 568 24.82 -15.90 15.42
CA PHE A 568 25.78 -14.87 15.85
C PHE A 568 25.71 -13.64 14.95
N ASP A 569 24.80 -12.72 15.30
CA ASP A 569 24.69 -11.41 14.64
C ASP A 569 24.50 -10.27 15.65
N PRO A 570 25.61 -9.74 16.21
CA PRO A 570 25.56 -8.68 17.22
C PRO A 570 24.66 -7.51 16.80
N GLY A 571 23.62 -7.25 17.62
CA GLY A 571 22.64 -6.18 17.38
C GLY A 571 21.39 -6.59 16.58
N ARG A 572 21.30 -7.85 16.11
CA ARG A 572 20.03 -8.40 15.61
C ARG A 572 19.21 -9.03 16.73
N MET A 573 17.89 -9.03 16.54
CA MET A 573 16.94 -9.58 17.53
C MET A 573 17.02 -11.11 17.68
N ASP A 574 17.62 -11.82 16.72
CA ASP A 574 17.79 -13.27 16.73
C ASP A 574 19.18 -13.75 17.18
N ASP A 575 20.07 -12.84 17.61
CA ASP A 575 21.38 -13.19 18.17
C ASP A 575 21.28 -14.10 19.42
N GLY A 576 22.19 -15.05 19.57
CA GLY A 576 22.26 -16.00 20.68
C GLY A 576 21.50 -17.31 20.42
N VAL A 577 21.11 -17.97 21.52
CA VAL A 577 20.44 -19.28 21.46
C VAL A 577 18.93 -19.14 21.35
N THR A 578 18.33 -19.88 20.41
CA THR A 578 16.89 -20.00 20.24
C THR A 578 16.43 -21.42 20.53
N VAL A 579 15.42 -21.58 21.39
CA VAL A 579 14.69 -22.85 21.60
C VAL A 579 13.41 -22.89 20.77
N GLN A 580 13.20 -24.02 20.08
CA GLN A 580 12.00 -24.28 19.30
C GLN A 580 10.95 -25.00 20.14
N ILE A 581 9.80 -24.35 20.34
CA ILE A 581 8.71 -24.85 21.20
C ILE A 581 7.48 -25.17 20.35
N PRO A 582 7.03 -26.44 20.31
CA PRO A 582 5.73 -26.79 19.77
C PRO A 582 4.62 -26.03 20.51
N HIS A 583 3.75 -25.33 19.77
CA HIS A 583 2.71 -24.47 20.35
C HIS A 583 1.76 -25.19 21.33
N ILE A 584 1.62 -26.52 21.25
CA ILE A 584 0.80 -27.34 22.15
C ILE A 584 1.39 -27.41 23.58
N LEU A 585 2.72 -27.41 23.70
CA LEU A 585 3.42 -27.46 24.99
C LEU A 585 3.60 -26.07 25.64
N LEU A 586 3.35 -25.00 24.89
CA LEU A 586 3.63 -23.63 25.29
C LEU A 586 3.02 -23.25 26.66
N ASN A 587 1.79 -23.71 26.95
CA ASN A 587 1.10 -23.38 28.20
C ASN A 587 1.61 -24.17 29.41
N GLN A 588 2.37 -25.25 29.21
CA GLN A 588 2.89 -26.12 30.28
C GLN A 588 4.31 -25.72 30.70
N LEU A 589 5.02 -24.99 29.86
CA LEU A 589 6.38 -24.56 30.11
C LEU A 589 6.40 -23.38 31.09
N ARG A 590 7.39 -23.35 31.97
CA ARG A 590 7.70 -22.20 32.81
C ARG A 590 9.02 -21.57 32.33
N PRO A 591 9.23 -20.26 32.49
CA PRO A 591 10.42 -19.58 31.96
C PRO A 591 11.72 -19.94 32.69
N GLU A 592 11.65 -20.27 33.97
CA GLU A 592 12.81 -20.36 34.88
C GLU A 592 13.89 -21.36 34.42
N PRO A 593 13.56 -22.55 33.89
CA PRO A 593 14.58 -23.47 33.39
C PRO A 593 15.38 -22.93 32.20
N PHE A 594 14.77 -22.03 31.40
CA PHE A 594 15.42 -21.45 30.23
C PHE A 594 16.35 -20.28 30.58
N ASP A 595 16.27 -19.76 31.81
CA ASP A 595 17.17 -18.71 32.28
C ASP A 595 18.63 -19.21 32.37
N TYR A 596 18.83 -20.50 32.53
CA TYR A 596 20.15 -21.15 32.58
C TYR A 596 20.86 -21.22 31.22
N LEU A 597 20.17 -20.94 30.11
CA LEU A 597 20.70 -21.11 28.75
C LEU A 597 21.29 -22.52 28.53
N VAL A 598 22.42 -22.61 27.82
CA VAL A 598 23.24 -23.81 27.63
C VAL A 598 24.55 -23.68 28.40
N SER A 599 25.20 -24.81 28.67
CA SER A 599 26.42 -24.90 29.47
C SER A 599 27.55 -23.98 28.97
N GLY A 600 27.69 -23.82 27.64
CA GLY A 600 28.68 -22.92 27.04
C GLY A 600 28.40 -21.42 27.18
N MET A 601 27.21 -21.03 27.65
CA MET A 601 26.82 -19.61 27.78
C MET A 601 26.50 -19.19 29.23
N ILE A 602 26.31 -20.15 30.15
CA ILE A 602 25.88 -19.85 31.52
C ILE A 602 26.94 -19.08 32.31
N GLU A 603 28.22 -19.40 32.14
CA GLU A 603 29.31 -18.68 32.80
C GLU A 603 29.34 -17.20 32.37
N GLU A 604 29.28 -16.93 31.05
CA GLU A 604 29.25 -15.58 30.50
C GLU A 604 28.05 -14.79 31.05
N LYS A 605 26.88 -15.42 31.13
CA LYS A 605 25.67 -14.83 31.70
C LYS A 605 25.86 -14.46 33.17
N ILE A 606 26.43 -15.35 33.99
CA ILE A 606 26.68 -15.08 35.42
C ILE A 606 27.70 -13.94 35.58
N ILE A 607 28.75 -13.89 34.74
CA ILE A 607 29.72 -12.79 34.73
C ILE A 607 29.00 -11.46 34.44
N ALA A 608 28.14 -11.42 33.43
CA ALA A 608 27.38 -10.22 33.07
C ALA A 608 26.47 -9.76 34.22
N ILE A 609 25.77 -10.71 34.87
CA ILE A 609 24.93 -10.44 36.05
C ILE A 609 25.77 -9.81 37.17
N ILE A 610 26.90 -10.41 37.55
CA ILE A 610 27.76 -9.89 38.63
C ILE A 610 28.33 -8.51 38.25
N LYS A 611 28.71 -8.30 36.98
CA LYS A 611 29.24 -7.02 36.50
C LYS A 611 28.19 -5.90 36.48
N GLY A 612 26.94 -6.24 36.21
CA GLY A 612 25.81 -5.30 36.18
C GLY A 612 25.37 -4.81 37.56
N LEU A 613 25.73 -5.52 38.64
CA LEU A 613 25.39 -5.10 40.01
C LEU A 613 26.00 -3.72 40.37
N PRO A 614 25.33 -2.94 41.24
CA PRO A 614 25.85 -1.65 41.71
C PRO A 614 27.26 -1.77 42.30
N LYS A 615 28.08 -0.74 42.09
CA LYS A 615 29.51 -0.71 42.46
C LYS A 615 29.77 -1.11 43.92
N GLN A 616 28.89 -0.76 44.86
CA GLN A 616 29.05 -1.10 46.28
C GLN A 616 28.91 -2.61 46.53
N THR A 617 27.97 -3.27 45.85
CA THR A 617 27.69 -4.71 45.94
C THR A 617 28.71 -5.52 45.15
N ARG A 618 29.02 -5.10 43.90
CA ARG A 618 29.93 -5.82 43.00
C ARG A 618 31.35 -6.00 43.57
N LYS A 619 31.84 -5.06 44.39
CA LYS A 619 33.18 -5.14 45.02
C LYS A 619 33.39 -6.41 45.85
N GLN A 620 32.33 -7.01 46.35
CA GLN A 620 32.37 -8.23 47.16
C GLN A 620 32.62 -9.50 46.31
N PHE A 621 32.49 -9.40 44.98
CA PHE A 621 32.54 -10.52 44.02
C PHE A 621 33.61 -10.30 42.93
N VAL A 622 34.70 -9.61 43.27
CA VAL A 622 35.84 -9.41 42.37
C VAL A 622 36.92 -10.43 42.72
N PRO A 623 37.47 -11.21 41.76
CA PRO A 623 37.20 -11.16 40.31
C PRO A 623 35.92 -11.92 39.90
N ALA A 624 35.01 -11.25 39.17
CA ALA A 624 33.73 -11.84 38.75
C ALA A 624 33.83 -13.18 37.98
N PRO A 625 34.81 -13.39 37.09
CA PRO A 625 34.96 -14.68 36.39
C PRO A 625 35.16 -15.87 37.33
N GLN A 626 35.94 -15.71 38.41
CA GLN A 626 36.20 -16.82 39.34
C GLN A 626 34.94 -17.25 40.10
N TYR A 627 34.09 -16.29 40.49
CA TYR A 627 32.80 -16.59 41.11
C TYR A 627 31.84 -17.21 40.10
N ALA A 628 31.79 -16.68 38.88
CA ALA A 628 30.90 -17.21 37.83
C ALA A 628 31.26 -18.65 37.45
N GLN A 629 32.54 -18.94 37.24
CA GLN A 629 33.04 -20.28 36.96
C GLN A 629 32.67 -21.25 38.08
N ALA A 630 32.95 -20.89 39.34
CA ALA A 630 32.61 -21.72 40.49
C ALA A 630 31.10 -21.98 40.63
N ILE A 631 30.25 -21.02 40.26
CA ILE A 631 28.80 -21.22 40.25
C ILE A 631 28.42 -22.17 39.10
N ALA A 632 28.89 -21.91 37.88
CA ALA A 632 28.58 -22.69 36.69
C ALA A 632 28.93 -24.18 36.86
N GLU A 633 30.11 -24.48 37.42
CA GLU A 633 30.57 -25.86 37.69
C GLU A 633 29.71 -26.60 38.73
N ASN A 634 28.94 -25.88 39.55
CA ASN A 634 28.10 -26.46 40.60
C ASN A 634 26.59 -26.48 40.24
N ILE A 635 26.19 -26.01 39.05
CA ILE A 635 24.81 -26.11 38.59
C ILE A 635 24.51 -27.55 38.19
N THR A 636 23.51 -28.16 38.82
CA THR A 636 23.03 -29.51 38.48
C THR A 636 21.72 -29.48 37.69
N ALA A 637 21.38 -30.58 37.02
CA ALA A 637 20.09 -30.73 36.34
C ALA A 637 18.87 -30.53 37.28
N GLU A 638 19.04 -30.84 38.58
CA GLU A 638 18.01 -30.60 39.58
C GLU A 638 17.81 -29.10 39.86
N ASN A 639 18.88 -28.30 39.84
CA ASN A 639 18.77 -26.85 39.98
C ASN A 639 17.97 -26.24 38.82
N ILE A 640 18.29 -26.63 37.58
CA ILE A 640 17.66 -26.11 36.35
C ILE A 640 16.13 -26.30 36.37
N THR A 641 15.65 -27.43 36.90
CA THR A 641 14.21 -27.75 36.88
C THR A 641 13.44 -27.19 38.07
N LYS A 642 14.10 -26.98 39.22
CA LYS A 642 13.43 -26.66 40.50
C LYS A 642 13.63 -25.23 40.97
N GLN A 643 14.69 -24.53 40.57
CA GLN A 643 15.07 -23.23 41.13
C GLN A 643 15.33 -22.18 40.04
N PRO A 644 14.86 -20.93 40.21
CA PRO A 644 15.28 -19.82 39.35
C PRO A 644 16.79 -19.58 39.40
N LEU A 645 17.41 -19.22 38.27
CA LEU A 645 18.85 -18.98 38.16
C LEU A 645 19.37 -18.00 39.22
N LEU A 646 18.65 -16.89 39.44
CA LEU A 646 19.07 -15.86 40.41
C LEU A 646 19.09 -16.38 41.85
N GLU A 647 18.20 -17.31 42.22
CA GLU A 647 18.22 -17.93 43.53
C GLU A 647 19.43 -18.86 43.68
N THR A 648 19.77 -19.60 42.63
CA THR A 648 20.97 -20.45 42.59
C THR A 648 22.24 -19.59 42.70
N ILE A 649 22.34 -18.50 41.94
CA ILE A 649 23.45 -17.53 42.06
C ILE A 649 23.54 -17.00 43.48
N ASN A 650 22.43 -16.52 44.07
CA ASN A 650 22.41 -16.00 45.44
C ASN A 650 22.83 -17.04 46.48
N TYR A 651 22.37 -18.29 46.34
CA TYR A 651 22.72 -19.39 47.22
C TYR A 651 24.23 -19.64 47.22
N HIS A 652 24.83 -19.75 46.03
CA HIS A 652 26.28 -19.98 45.90
C HIS A 652 27.10 -18.77 46.34
N LEU A 653 26.72 -17.54 45.96
CA LEU A 653 27.42 -16.32 46.39
C LEU A 653 27.38 -16.15 47.91
N ARG A 654 26.24 -16.42 48.56
CA ARG A 654 26.11 -16.38 50.03
C ARG A 654 26.98 -17.44 50.69
N ARG A 655 27.07 -18.65 50.13
CA ARG A 655 27.92 -19.71 50.66
C ARG A 655 29.41 -19.37 50.53
N MET A 656 29.81 -18.69 49.46
CA MET A 656 31.20 -18.29 49.21
C MET A 656 31.63 -17.06 50.01
N THR A 657 30.74 -16.09 50.22
CA THR A 657 31.11 -14.75 50.75
C THR A 657 30.34 -14.31 52.00
N GLY A 658 29.24 -14.99 52.35
CA GLY A 658 28.31 -14.57 53.40
C GLY A 658 27.34 -13.45 52.98
N ALA A 659 27.55 -12.80 51.85
CA ALA A 659 26.70 -11.71 51.36
C ALA A 659 25.44 -12.24 50.65
N THR A 660 24.31 -11.58 50.86
CA THR A 660 23.04 -11.87 50.14
C THR A 660 22.66 -10.62 49.34
N ILE A 661 22.36 -10.79 48.06
CA ILE A 661 21.98 -9.67 47.19
C ILE A 661 20.44 -9.56 47.17
N PRO A 662 19.88 -8.39 47.54
CA PRO A 662 18.46 -8.12 47.40
C PRO A 662 17.96 -8.26 45.96
N GLN A 663 16.74 -8.77 45.76
CA GLN A 663 16.17 -9.05 44.43
C GLN A 663 16.10 -7.80 43.54
N ASP A 664 15.79 -6.64 44.12
CA ASP A 664 15.69 -5.36 43.41
C ASP A 664 17.01 -4.92 42.76
N LEU A 665 18.16 -5.41 43.26
CA LEU A 665 19.46 -5.14 42.64
C LEU A 665 19.72 -6.01 41.41
N TYR A 666 19.13 -7.20 41.33
CA TYR A 666 19.18 -8.03 40.11
C TYR A 666 18.23 -7.52 39.05
N ASP A 667 17.04 -7.06 39.44
CA ASP A 667 16.04 -6.52 38.51
C ASP A 667 16.54 -5.25 37.78
N ALA A 668 17.53 -4.56 38.34
CA ALA A 668 18.19 -3.40 37.75
C ALA A 668 19.34 -3.75 36.78
N VAL A 669 19.70 -5.04 36.63
CA VAL A 669 20.77 -5.48 35.74
C VAL A 669 20.23 -5.67 34.32
N GLU A 670 20.71 -4.84 33.39
CA GLU A 670 20.47 -5.04 31.97
C GLU A 670 21.47 -6.04 31.40
N LEU A 671 20.97 -7.08 30.72
CA LEU A 671 21.76 -8.08 30.02
C LEU A 671 21.65 -7.86 28.52
N ASP A 672 22.73 -8.14 27.80
CA ASP A 672 22.70 -8.20 26.35
C ASP A 672 21.73 -9.30 25.89
N ASP A 673 21.05 -9.05 24.77
CA ASP A 673 20.00 -9.92 24.24
C ASP A 673 20.47 -11.37 24.06
N HIS A 674 21.72 -11.60 23.65
CA HIS A 674 22.25 -12.96 23.43
C HIS A 674 22.40 -13.78 24.71
N LEU A 675 22.39 -13.15 25.89
CA LEU A 675 22.41 -13.80 27.21
C LEU A 675 21.00 -14.14 27.73
N LEU A 676 19.98 -13.96 26.90
CA LEU A 676 18.60 -14.31 27.17
C LEU A 676 18.12 -15.36 26.17
N MET A 677 17.44 -16.41 26.65
CA MET A 677 16.90 -17.44 25.76
C MET A 677 15.88 -16.82 24.81
N ARG A 678 16.04 -17.09 23.51
CA ARG A 678 15.02 -16.73 22.52
C ARG A 678 14.09 -17.92 22.31
N PHE A 679 12.80 -17.67 22.25
CA PHE A 679 11.77 -18.68 22.06
C PHE A 679 11.18 -18.56 20.65
N GLN A 680 11.11 -19.67 19.93
CA GLN A 680 10.44 -19.79 18.64
C GLN A 680 9.29 -20.77 18.75
N VAL A 681 8.05 -20.26 18.70
CA VAL A 681 6.85 -21.09 18.79
C VAL A 681 6.50 -21.60 17.40
N ILE A 682 6.42 -22.92 17.23
CA ILE A 682 6.16 -23.58 15.94
C ILE A 682 4.82 -24.33 15.93
N ASP A 683 4.21 -24.42 14.76
CA ASP A 683 3.02 -25.26 14.53
C ASP A 683 3.38 -26.74 14.22
N GLU A 684 2.37 -27.57 13.97
CA GLU A 684 2.54 -29.01 13.67
C GLU A 684 3.32 -29.29 12.37
N LYS A 685 3.49 -28.28 11.51
CA LYS A 685 4.23 -28.38 10.23
C LYS A 685 5.63 -27.76 10.34
N GLY A 686 6.07 -27.39 11.55
CA GLY A 686 7.35 -26.71 11.78
C GLY A 686 7.34 -25.22 11.38
N LYS A 687 6.19 -24.63 11.05
CA LYS A 687 6.13 -23.22 10.68
C LYS A 687 6.13 -22.34 11.92
N THR A 688 6.95 -21.30 11.90
CA THR A 688 7.01 -20.31 12.99
C THR A 688 5.71 -19.53 13.10
N LEU A 689 5.08 -19.59 14.28
CA LEU A 689 3.90 -18.80 14.64
C LEU A 689 4.31 -17.44 15.23
N LYS A 690 5.28 -17.45 16.16
CA LYS A 690 5.78 -16.24 16.81
C LYS A 690 7.16 -16.49 17.45
N THR A 691 7.95 -15.43 17.59
CA THR A 691 9.25 -15.44 18.26
C THR A 691 9.33 -14.31 19.30
N GLY A 692 10.18 -14.49 20.31
CA GLY A 692 10.43 -13.47 21.34
C GLY A 692 11.31 -14.01 22.48
N ARG A 693 11.76 -13.14 23.37
CA ARG A 693 12.59 -13.51 24.55
C ARG A 693 11.79 -13.61 25.86
N ASP A 694 10.51 -13.25 25.83
CA ASP A 694 9.59 -13.40 26.96
C ASP A 694 8.56 -14.50 26.65
N LEU A 695 8.75 -15.65 27.31
CA LEU A 695 7.87 -16.81 27.18
C LEU A 695 6.43 -16.50 27.62
N ASN A 696 6.24 -15.66 28.63
CA ASN A 696 4.90 -15.32 29.14
C ASN A 696 4.15 -14.44 28.15
N SER A 697 4.82 -13.44 27.57
CA SER A 697 4.26 -12.66 26.45
C SER A 697 3.87 -13.54 25.25
N LEU A 698 4.67 -14.57 24.94
CA LEU A 698 4.34 -15.50 23.85
C LEU A 698 3.12 -16.37 24.16
N LYS A 699 2.98 -16.84 25.41
CA LYS A 699 1.77 -17.55 25.87
C LYS A 699 0.52 -16.71 25.64
N ASP A 700 0.50 -15.46 26.06
CA ASP A 700 -0.71 -14.63 25.93
C ASP A 700 -1.17 -14.50 24.47
N ASN A 701 -0.24 -14.34 23.54
CA ASN A 701 -0.50 -14.15 22.12
C ASN A 701 -0.93 -15.42 21.37
N VAL A 702 -0.41 -16.58 21.76
CA VAL A 702 -0.62 -17.86 21.03
C VAL A 702 -1.56 -18.81 21.78
N SER A 703 -1.93 -18.48 23.03
CA SER A 703 -2.72 -19.34 23.93
C SER A 703 -4.03 -19.85 23.31
N HIS A 704 -4.72 -19.08 22.48
CA HIS A 704 -5.98 -19.52 21.87
C HIS A 704 -5.78 -20.65 20.87
N LYS A 705 -4.73 -20.58 20.04
CA LYS A 705 -4.39 -21.66 19.10
C LYS A 705 -3.88 -22.88 19.85
N ALA A 706 -3.00 -22.68 20.84
CA ALA A 706 -2.52 -23.75 21.71
C ALA A 706 -3.68 -24.51 22.38
N LYS A 707 -4.70 -23.80 22.89
CA LYS A 707 -5.90 -24.38 23.49
C LYS A 707 -6.74 -25.18 22.49
N GLN A 708 -6.93 -24.67 21.27
CA GLN A 708 -7.71 -25.37 20.25
C GLN A 708 -7.03 -26.68 19.83
N SER A 709 -5.71 -26.65 19.61
CA SER A 709 -4.94 -27.84 19.26
C SER A 709 -4.93 -28.85 20.41
N PHE A 710 -4.75 -28.39 21.66
CA PHE A 710 -4.88 -29.25 22.85
C PHE A 710 -6.25 -29.91 22.95
N GLN A 711 -7.34 -29.15 22.74
CA GLN A 711 -8.71 -29.70 22.76
C GLN A 711 -8.96 -30.72 21.65
N THR A 712 -8.33 -30.54 20.49
CA THR A 712 -8.46 -31.47 19.36
C THR A 712 -7.74 -32.77 19.67
N LEU A 713 -6.53 -32.70 20.24
CA LEU A 713 -5.76 -33.85 20.71
C LEU A 713 -6.45 -34.57 21.87
N ALA A 714 -6.99 -33.84 22.84
CA ALA A 714 -7.72 -34.40 23.97
C ALA A 714 -8.94 -35.22 23.52
N LYS A 715 -9.68 -34.75 22.51
CA LYS A 715 -10.82 -35.48 21.91
C LYS A 715 -10.42 -36.70 21.09
N GLN A 716 -9.22 -36.69 20.52
CA GLN A 716 -8.69 -37.80 19.72
C GLN A 716 -7.99 -38.87 20.56
N SER A 717 -7.69 -38.57 21.84
CA SER A 717 -7.07 -39.53 22.75
C SER A 717 -8.08 -40.61 23.16
N ASP A 718 -7.66 -41.88 23.13
CA ASP A 718 -8.47 -43.07 23.48
C ASP A 718 -8.90 -43.14 24.97
N ASN A 719 -8.67 -42.08 25.75
CA ASN A 719 -8.80 -42.09 27.20
C ASN A 719 -10.25 -42.06 27.72
N ASN A 720 -11.29 -41.96 26.88
CA ASN A 720 -12.74 -42.05 27.23
C ASN A 720 -13.23 -41.29 28.50
N ILE A 721 -12.44 -40.34 29.02
CA ILE A 721 -12.72 -39.61 30.26
C ILE A 721 -13.69 -38.45 30.03
N GLU A 722 -13.70 -37.84 28.84
CA GLU A 722 -14.66 -36.78 28.53
C GLU A 722 -16.07 -37.36 28.37
N GLN A 723 -17.00 -36.87 29.19
CA GLN A 723 -18.40 -37.29 29.18
C GLN A 723 -19.30 -36.05 29.23
N GLU A 724 -20.47 -36.11 28.61
CA GLU A 724 -21.44 -35.00 28.61
C GLU A 724 -22.82 -35.48 29.08
N GLY A 725 -23.67 -34.57 29.52
CA GLY A 725 -25.06 -34.89 29.88
C GLY A 725 -25.23 -35.50 31.27
N LEU A 726 -24.23 -35.43 32.13
CA LEU A 726 -24.25 -36.03 33.47
C LEU A 726 -25.20 -35.27 34.40
N THR A 727 -26.12 -35.98 35.03
CA THR A 727 -27.06 -35.41 36.03
C THR A 727 -26.85 -35.97 37.43
N GLU A 728 -26.03 -37.01 37.56
CA GLU A 728 -25.69 -37.72 38.79
C GLU A 728 -24.23 -38.19 38.73
N TRP A 729 -23.67 -38.63 39.86
CA TRP A 729 -22.30 -39.15 39.92
C TRP A 729 -22.26 -40.63 39.50
N ASN A 730 -22.14 -40.90 38.20
CA ASN A 730 -22.14 -42.26 37.62
C ASN A 730 -20.94 -42.55 36.69
N PHE A 731 -19.86 -41.80 36.85
CA PHE A 731 -18.68 -41.80 35.95
C PHE A 731 -17.37 -42.26 36.61
N GLY A 732 -17.45 -42.82 37.82
CA GLY A 732 -16.28 -43.27 38.58
C GLY A 732 -15.47 -42.13 39.22
N ASP A 733 -14.22 -42.43 39.57
CA ASP A 733 -13.31 -41.49 40.23
C ASP A 733 -12.50 -40.68 39.21
N LEU A 734 -12.38 -39.37 39.44
CA LEU A 734 -11.68 -38.44 38.56
C LEU A 734 -10.21 -38.28 39.00
N PRO A 735 -9.21 -38.73 38.20
CA PRO A 735 -7.80 -38.58 38.56
C PRO A 735 -7.39 -37.10 38.64
N LYS A 736 -6.36 -36.75 39.43
CA LYS A 736 -5.92 -35.34 39.55
C LYS A 736 -5.32 -34.79 38.26
N ASP A 737 -4.57 -35.63 37.56
CA ASP A 737 -3.96 -35.39 36.27
C ASP A 737 -3.74 -36.73 35.54
N LEU A 738 -3.48 -36.66 34.24
CA LEU A 738 -3.13 -37.81 33.40
C LEU A 738 -2.19 -37.37 32.28
N VAL A 739 -1.44 -38.32 31.72
CA VAL A 739 -0.51 -38.09 30.61
C VAL A 739 -1.13 -38.59 29.31
N ILE A 740 -1.16 -37.74 28.29
CA ILE A 740 -1.61 -38.04 26.93
C ILE A 740 -0.38 -38.10 26.04
N ASN A 741 -0.11 -39.26 25.44
CA ASN A 741 0.99 -39.42 24.49
C ASN A 741 0.46 -39.27 23.06
N SER A 742 1.06 -38.39 22.26
CA SER A 742 0.70 -38.23 20.84
C SER A 742 1.93 -37.82 20.03
N ASN A 743 2.20 -38.54 18.93
CA ASN A 743 3.30 -38.25 17.99
C ASN A 743 4.68 -38.02 18.66
N GLY A 744 5.03 -38.84 19.66
CA GLY A 744 6.30 -38.73 20.39
C GLY A 744 6.36 -37.61 21.43
N ILE A 745 5.27 -36.90 21.67
CA ILE A 745 5.15 -35.84 22.67
C ILE A 745 4.23 -36.30 23.81
N SER A 746 4.73 -36.24 25.04
CA SER A 746 3.98 -36.53 26.27
C SER A 746 3.37 -35.24 26.83
N ILE A 747 2.04 -35.18 26.98
CA ILE A 747 1.30 -33.98 27.39
C ILE A 747 0.54 -34.26 28.68
N ARG A 748 0.73 -33.46 29.74
CA ARG A 748 -0.07 -33.58 30.97
C ARG A 748 -1.43 -32.87 30.82
N ALA A 749 -2.52 -33.52 31.23
CA ALA A 749 -3.89 -33.02 31.16
C ALA A 749 -4.60 -33.15 32.51
N TYR A 750 -5.52 -32.23 32.81
CA TYR A 750 -6.20 -32.14 34.10
C TYR A 750 -7.73 -32.24 33.91
N PRO A 751 -8.37 -33.37 34.27
CA PRO A 751 -9.82 -33.52 34.12
C PRO A 751 -10.59 -32.70 35.15
N ALA A 752 -11.72 -32.13 34.76
CA ALA A 752 -12.58 -31.36 35.64
C ALA A 752 -14.05 -31.44 35.24
N LEU A 753 -14.92 -31.22 36.23
CA LEU A 753 -16.36 -31.11 36.00
C LEU A 753 -16.67 -29.72 35.45
N VAL A 754 -17.61 -29.61 34.52
CA VAL A 754 -17.98 -28.37 33.85
C VAL A 754 -19.48 -28.19 33.91
N ASP A 755 -19.93 -27.03 34.38
CA ASP A 755 -21.35 -26.66 34.43
C ASP A 755 -21.90 -26.39 33.03
N ASN A 756 -22.83 -27.23 32.55
CA ASN A 756 -23.59 -27.06 31.30
C ASN A 756 -25.04 -26.57 31.55
N LYS A 757 -25.30 -25.92 32.70
CA LYS A 757 -26.59 -25.39 33.17
C LYS A 757 -27.61 -26.48 33.54
N THR A 758 -27.95 -27.36 32.61
CA THR A 758 -28.94 -28.44 32.82
C THR A 758 -28.29 -29.79 33.10
N SER A 759 -26.99 -29.90 32.86
CA SER A 759 -26.17 -31.09 33.12
C SER A 759 -24.74 -30.66 33.50
N VAL A 760 -23.90 -31.65 33.80
CA VAL A 760 -22.46 -31.51 33.99
C VAL A 760 -21.74 -32.30 32.91
N ALA A 761 -20.54 -31.86 32.55
CA ALA A 761 -19.63 -32.60 31.66
C ALA A 761 -18.27 -32.79 32.33
N ILE A 762 -17.52 -33.81 31.93
CA ILE A 762 -16.11 -33.98 32.25
C ILE A 762 -15.32 -33.49 31.05
N LYS A 763 -14.38 -32.56 31.27
CA LYS A 763 -13.48 -32.03 30.21
C LYS A 763 -12.04 -31.99 30.68
N LEU A 764 -11.12 -32.13 29.73
CA LEU A 764 -9.68 -32.04 29.97
C LEU A 764 -9.19 -30.59 29.81
N PHE A 765 -8.37 -30.15 30.75
CA PHE A 765 -7.75 -28.82 30.76
C PHE A 765 -6.23 -28.91 30.63
N ASP A 766 -5.63 -27.87 30.04
CA ASP A 766 -4.20 -27.73 29.81
C ASP A 766 -3.42 -27.25 31.04
N THR A 767 -4.11 -26.68 32.05
CA THR A 767 -3.51 -26.19 33.30
C THR A 767 -4.36 -26.55 34.52
N PRO A 768 -3.74 -26.82 35.69
CA PRO A 768 -4.44 -27.26 36.89
C PRO A 768 -5.36 -26.18 37.48
N GLU A 769 -5.03 -24.90 37.34
CA GLU A 769 -5.81 -23.78 37.90
C GLU A 769 -7.17 -23.66 37.20
N LYS A 770 -7.19 -23.81 35.87
CA LYS A 770 -8.43 -23.79 35.08
C LYS A 770 -9.30 -25.00 35.40
N ALA A 771 -8.68 -26.17 35.52
CA ALA A 771 -9.36 -27.39 35.91
C ALA A 771 -10.03 -27.21 37.27
N LYS A 772 -9.30 -26.68 38.27
CA LYS A 772 -9.82 -26.43 39.63
C LYS A 772 -11.03 -25.49 39.63
N GLN A 773 -10.94 -24.36 38.94
CA GLN A 773 -12.03 -23.38 38.86
C GLN A 773 -13.30 -23.93 38.17
N SER A 774 -13.13 -24.64 37.05
CA SER A 774 -14.25 -25.29 36.37
C SER A 774 -14.86 -26.39 37.24
N HIS A 775 -14.00 -27.23 37.84
CA HIS A 775 -14.42 -28.38 38.66
C HIS A 775 -15.32 -27.96 39.81
N ALA A 776 -14.96 -26.90 40.55
CA ALA A 776 -15.80 -26.39 41.64
C ALA A 776 -17.20 -25.97 41.17
N LYS A 777 -17.31 -25.32 40.00
CA LYS A 777 -18.61 -24.91 39.42
C LYS A 777 -19.42 -26.12 38.94
N GLY A 778 -18.77 -27.07 38.27
CA GLY A 778 -19.41 -28.31 37.81
C GLY A 778 -19.90 -29.16 38.99
N LEU A 779 -19.12 -29.24 40.07
CA LEU A 779 -19.47 -29.95 41.29
C LEU A 779 -20.68 -29.33 41.99
N LEU A 780 -20.72 -28.00 42.12
CA LEU A 780 -21.90 -27.28 42.64
C LEU A 780 -23.16 -27.59 41.81
N ARG A 781 -23.03 -27.58 40.48
CA ARG A 781 -24.14 -27.95 39.58
C ARG A 781 -24.61 -29.38 39.84
N LEU A 782 -23.69 -30.32 39.99
CA LEU A 782 -24.01 -31.72 40.23
C LEU A 782 -24.78 -31.90 41.54
N PHE A 783 -24.37 -31.26 42.63
CA PHE A 783 -25.12 -31.24 43.89
C PHE A 783 -26.54 -30.67 43.72
N ILE A 784 -26.70 -29.60 42.94
CA ILE A 784 -28.01 -28.99 42.66
C ILE A 784 -28.91 -29.94 41.84
N LEU A 785 -28.35 -30.68 40.88
CA LEU A 785 -29.11 -31.62 40.06
C LEU A 785 -29.57 -32.83 40.88
N VAL A 786 -28.65 -33.44 41.65
CA VAL A 786 -28.93 -34.60 42.51
C VAL A 786 -29.91 -34.24 43.63
N ASP A 787 -29.76 -33.08 44.26
CA ASP A 787 -30.65 -32.62 45.34
C ASP A 787 -31.66 -31.55 44.88
N SER A 788 -32.12 -31.65 43.64
CA SER A 788 -33.03 -30.70 43.00
C SER A 788 -34.36 -30.52 43.76
N LYS A 789 -34.85 -31.56 44.44
CA LYS A 789 -36.03 -31.49 45.31
C LYS A 789 -35.80 -30.53 46.47
N GLN A 790 -34.69 -30.66 47.18
CA GLN A 790 -34.34 -29.76 48.29
C GLN A 790 -34.05 -28.35 47.78
N TYR A 791 -33.33 -28.21 46.66
CA TYR A 791 -33.07 -26.92 46.01
C TYR A 791 -34.37 -26.14 45.73
N ASN A 792 -35.33 -26.80 45.08
CA ASN A 792 -36.63 -26.19 44.75
C ASN A 792 -37.50 -25.96 45.99
N ALA A 793 -37.43 -26.83 47.00
CA ALA A 793 -38.16 -26.67 48.25
C ALA A 793 -37.68 -25.44 49.03
N GLN A 794 -36.35 -25.27 49.18
CA GLN A 794 -35.79 -24.12 49.90
C GLN A 794 -36.08 -22.80 49.19
N LYS A 795 -36.05 -22.79 47.85
CA LYS A 795 -36.43 -21.61 47.05
C LYS A 795 -37.84 -21.08 47.38
N ARG A 796 -38.77 -21.97 47.77
CA ARG A 796 -40.16 -21.62 48.16
C ARG A 796 -40.28 -21.24 49.65
N LYS A 797 -39.33 -21.64 50.50
CA LYS A 797 -39.36 -21.50 51.97
C LYS A 797 -38.49 -20.36 52.52
N LEU A 798 -37.86 -19.55 51.65
CA LEU A 798 -36.99 -18.44 52.06
C LEU A 798 -37.75 -17.43 52.93
N LYS A 799 -37.27 -17.21 54.16
CA LYS A 799 -37.84 -16.24 55.11
C LYS A 799 -37.67 -14.81 54.59
N ASN A 800 -38.69 -13.97 54.82
CA ASN A 800 -38.69 -12.53 54.47
C ASN A 800 -38.41 -12.20 52.98
N ILE A 801 -38.55 -13.18 52.08
CA ILE A 801 -38.10 -13.05 50.68
C ILE A 801 -38.82 -11.95 49.89
N GLN A 802 -40.09 -11.66 50.19
CA GLN A 802 -40.86 -10.61 49.51
C GLN A 802 -40.22 -9.23 49.71
N ASN A 803 -39.82 -8.89 50.94
CA ASN A 803 -39.17 -7.61 51.25
C ASN A 803 -37.77 -7.53 50.64
N LEU A 804 -37.00 -8.62 50.66
CA LEU A 804 -35.70 -8.68 50.01
C LEU A 804 -35.83 -8.45 48.48
N CYS A 805 -36.79 -9.11 47.84
CA CYS A 805 -37.06 -8.94 46.42
C CYS A 805 -37.45 -7.50 46.07
N LEU A 806 -38.30 -6.86 46.87
CA LEU A 806 -38.71 -5.47 46.64
C LEU A 806 -37.50 -4.51 46.63
N ARG A 807 -36.56 -4.71 47.58
CA ARG A 807 -35.33 -3.91 47.70
C ARG A 807 -34.29 -4.21 46.63
N TYR A 808 -34.32 -5.40 46.02
CA TYR A 808 -33.40 -5.83 44.97
C TYR A 808 -33.83 -5.43 43.54
N THR A 809 -35.04 -4.88 43.37
CA THR A 809 -35.62 -4.50 42.05
C THR A 809 -34.73 -3.58 41.21
N SER A 810 -33.92 -2.73 41.83
CA SER A 810 -32.96 -1.84 41.14
C SER A 810 -31.73 -2.56 40.58
N THR A 811 -31.47 -3.81 40.97
CA THR A 811 -30.27 -4.58 40.58
C THR A 811 -30.62 -5.80 39.70
N GLY A 812 -31.69 -6.53 40.04
CA GLY A 812 -32.07 -7.73 39.30
C GLY A 812 -33.47 -8.25 39.66
N THR A 813 -33.79 -9.47 39.22
CA THR A 813 -35.14 -10.03 39.42
C THR A 813 -35.26 -10.80 40.74
N CYS A 814 -36.48 -10.93 41.25
CA CYS A 814 -36.76 -11.72 42.46
C CYS A 814 -36.34 -13.19 42.30
N GLU A 815 -36.55 -13.77 41.11
CA GLU A 815 -36.16 -15.16 40.85
C GLU A 815 -34.64 -15.35 40.82
N GLU A 816 -33.88 -14.37 40.31
CA GLU A 816 -32.41 -14.37 40.36
C GLU A 816 -31.90 -14.31 41.80
N LEU A 817 -32.50 -13.47 42.64
CA LEU A 817 -32.13 -13.38 44.06
C LEU A 817 -32.40 -14.70 44.79
N LYS A 818 -33.58 -15.29 44.59
CA LYS A 818 -33.92 -16.60 45.17
C LYS A 818 -32.93 -17.68 44.72
N HIS A 819 -32.60 -17.73 43.42
CA HIS A 819 -31.63 -18.67 42.88
C HIS A 819 -30.25 -18.48 43.52
N GLY A 820 -29.79 -17.23 43.61
CA GLY A 820 -28.50 -16.88 44.20
C GLY A 820 -28.40 -17.24 45.68
N ILE A 821 -29.45 -17.02 46.47
CA ILE A 821 -29.48 -17.39 47.90
C ILE A 821 -29.33 -18.90 48.07
N VAL A 822 -30.15 -19.68 47.37
CA VAL A 822 -30.13 -21.15 47.51
C VAL A 822 -28.84 -21.73 46.93
N GLN A 823 -28.34 -21.19 45.81
CA GLN A 823 -27.08 -21.63 45.23
C GLN A 823 -25.87 -21.32 46.13
N ALA A 824 -25.84 -20.13 46.75
CA ALA A 824 -24.81 -19.79 47.73
C ALA A 824 -24.88 -20.70 48.96
N ALA A 825 -26.08 -21.06 49.42
CA ALA A 825 -26.25 -22.02 50.51
C ALA A 825 -25.70 -23.40 50.14
N PHE A 826 -26.01 -23.90 48.94
CA PHE A 826 -25.46 -25.16 48.44
C PHE A 826 -23.92 -25.12 48.35
N ARG A 827 -23.34 -24.00 47.87
CA ARG A 827 -21.88 -23.81 47.84
C ARG A 827 -21.29 -23.85 49.25
N ASN A 828 -21.85 -23.10 50.19
CA ASN A 828 -21.35 -23.00 51.57
C ASN A 828 -21.42 -24.33 52.33
N VAL A 829 -22.41 -25.16 52.00
CA VAL A 829 -22.69 -26.43 52.69
C VAL A 829 -21.93 -27.59 52.05
N TYR A 830 -21.89 -27.69 50.72
CA TYR A 830 -21.32 -28.84 50.01
C TYR A 830 -19.90 -28.66 49.49
N LEU A 831 -19.39 -27.42 49.37
CA LEU A 831 -18.05 -27.15 48.83
C LEU A 831 -17.06 -26.64 49.90
N GLN A 832 -17.13 -27.20 51.11
CA GLN A 832 -16.15 -26.87 52.17
C GLN A 832 -14.79 -27.54 51.92
N ASP A 833 -14.76 -28.68 51.24
CA ASP A 833 -13.55 -29.35 50.76
C ASP A 833 -13.55 -29.36 49.22
N GLU A 834 -12.59 -28.67 48.60
CA GLU A 834 -12.45 -28.58 47.15
C GLU A 834 -11.88 -29.88 46.52
N ALA A 835 -11.63 -30.92 47.31
CA ALA A 835 -11.00 -32.17 46.87
C ALA A 835 -11.98 -33.28 46.42
N ILE A 836 -13.30 -33.03 46.35
CA ILE A 836 -14.28 -34.07 45.99
C ILE A 836 -14.11 -34.51 44.52
N ARG A 837 -13.43 -35.64 44.34
CA ARG A 837 -13.16 -36.25 43.03
C ARG A 837 -13.58 -37.72 42.93
N SER A 838 -14.13 -38.30 43.99
CA SER A 838 -14.62 -39.67 44.03
C SER A 838 -16.12 -39.73 44.32
N GLN A 839 -16.77 -40.82 43.87
CA GLN A 839 -18.19 -41.03 44.13
C GLN A 839 -18.50 -41.11 45.62
N GLN A 840 -17.61 -41.76 46.38
CA GLN A 840 -17.72 -41.90 47.83
C GLN A 840 -17.70 -40.54 48.54
N ALA A 841 -16.72 -39.68 48.23
CA ALA A 841 -16.64 -38.36 48.85
C ALA A 841 -17.87 -37.49 48.53
N PHE A 842 -18.42 -37.61 47.31
CA PHE A 842 -19.63 -36.91 46.91
C PHE A 842 -20.87 -37.37 47.70
N THR A 843 -21.09 -38.69 47.82
CA THR A 843 -22.25 -39.24 48.53
C THR A 843 -22.18 -39.02 50.04
N GLU A 844 -20.99 -39.12 50.64
CA GLU A 844 -20.76 -38.82 52.06
C GLU A 844 -21.04 -37.34 52.37
N THR A 845 -20.58 -36.43 51.52
CA THR A 845 -20.85 -34.99 51.64
C THR A 845 -22.34 -34.69 51.51
N LEU A 846 -23.02 -35.32 50.55
CA LEU A 846 -24.47 -35.18 50.37
C LEU A 846 -25.25 -35.68 51.60
N ALA A 847 -24.89 -36.83 52.16
CA ALA A 847 -25.60 -37.41 53.30
C ALA A 847 -25.38 -36.63 54.61
N SER A 848 -24.14 -36.20 54.86
CA SER A 848 -23.77 -35.53 56.12
C SER A 848 -24.20 -34.07 56.21
N GLN A 849 -24.20 -33.33 55.09
CA GLN A 849 -24.37 -31.87 55.10
C GLN A 849 -25.76 -31.39 54.68
N LYS A 850 -26.60 -32.24 54.08
CA LYS A 850 -27.91 -31.85 53.51
C LYS A 850 -28.85 -31.14 54.49
N ASN A 851 -28.80 -31.50 55.78
CA ASN A 851 -29.65 -30.90 56.81
C ASN A 851 -29.27 -29.43 57.12
N ASN A 852 -28.05 -29.02 56.80
CA ASN A 852 -27.54 -27.66 57.09
C ASN A 852 -27.97 -26.61 56.04
N ILE A 853 -28.56 -27.04 54.90
CA ILE A 853 -28.97 -26.13 53.82
C ILE A 853 -30.03 -25.13 54.30
N ALA A 854 -31.01 -25.60 55.08
CA ALA A 854 -32.11 -24.75 55.54
C ALA A 854 -31.62 -23.65 56.50
N GLU A 855 -30.70 -24.01 57.40
CA GLU A 855 -30.05 -23.07 58.32
C GLU A 855 -29.21 -22.04 57.55
N ASN A 856 -28.39 -22.48 56.59
CA ASN A 856 -27.58 -21.56 55.79
C ASN A 856 -28.43 -20.61 54.92
N CYS A 857 -29.55 -21.09 54.35
CA CYS A 857 -30.50 -20.21 53.64
C CYS A 857 -31.09 -19.14 54.58
N ALA A 858 -31.41 -19.50 55.82
CA ALA A 858 -31.93 -18.56 56.81
C ALA A 858 -30.87 -17.53 57.23
N GLU A 859 -29.61 -17.97 57.44
CA GLU A 859 -28.48 -17.10 57.72
C GLU A 859 -28.24 -16.10 56.57
N LEU A 860 -28.22 -16.57 55.32
CA LEU A 860 -28.05 -15.71 54.15
C LEU A 860 -29.19 -14.69 54.01
N CYS A 861 -30.45 -15.08 54.23
CA CYS A 861 -31.57 -14.14 54.25
C CYS A 861 -31.41 -13.10 55.36
N HIS A 862 -30.94 -13.50 56.55
CA HIS A 862 -30.70 -12.60 57.68
C HIS A 862 -29.58 -11.59 57.37
N LEU A 863 -28.48 -12.03 56.75
CA LEU A 863 -27.38 -11.15 56.31
C LEU A 863 -27.84 -10.19 55.20
N LEU A 864 -28.68 -10.66 54.28
CA LEU A 864 -29.14 -9.86 53.14
C LEU A 864 -30.14 -8.76 53.49
N ASP A 865 -30.93 -8.91 54.57
CA ASP A 865 -31.92 -7.90 54.94
C ASP A 865 -31.31 -6.50 55.20
N PRO A 866 -30.30 -6.32 56.07
CA PRO A 866 -29.66 -5.03 56.27
C PRO A 866 -28.88 -4.56 55.03
N ILE A 867 -28.26 -5.48 54.28
CA ILE A 867 -27.51 -5.18 53.05
C ILE A 867 -28.43 -4.53 52.00
N LEU A 868 -29.53 -5.20 51.66
CA LEU A 868 -30.46 -4.73 50.63
C LEU A 868 -31.24 -3.51 51.12
N LYS A 869 -31.48 -3.36 52.44
CA LYS A 869 -32.07 -2.16 53.02
C LYS A 869 -31.20 -0.92 52.77
N GLN A 870 -29.93 -1.00 53.14
CA GLN A 870 -28.98 0.12 52.98
C GLN A 870 -28.70 0.40 51.50
N HIS A 871 -28.55 -0.64 50.68
CA HIS A 871 -28.38 -0.47 49.24
C HIS A 871 -29.55 0.28 48.60
N HIS A 872 -30.79 -0.09 48.95
CA HIS A 872 -31.99 0.59 48.48
C HIS A 872 -32.06 2.05 48.96
N GLU A 873 -31.67 2.32 50.21
CA GLU A 873 -31.60 3.67 50.77
C GLU A 873 -30.61 4.57 50.01
N ILE A 874 -29.39 4.08 49.75
CA ILE A 874 -28.39 4.81 48.97
C ILE A 874 -28.91 5.07 47.56
N HIS A 875 -29.49 4.06 46.91
CA HIS A 875 -30.04 4.20 45.55
C HIS A 875 -31.18 5.23 45.48
N LYS A 876 -31.97 5.38 46.56
CA LYS A 876 -32.99 6.44 46.67
C LYS A 876 -32.36 7.83 46.78
N GLN A 877 -31.28 7.99 47.56
CA GLN A 877 -30.55 9.27 47.67
C GLN A 877 -29.89 9.67 46.34
N LEU A 878 -29.36 8.69 45.58
CA LEU A 878 -28.76 8.92 44.26
C LEU A 878 -29.76 9.34 43.17
N LYS A 879 -31.08 9.21 43.39
CA LYS A 879 -32.14 9.59 42.43
C LYS A 879 -32.81 10.94 42.74
N GLY A 880 -32.41 11.63 43.80
CA GLY A 880 -32.96 12.94 44.20
C GLY A 880 -32.53 14.10 43.28
N SER A 881 -32.87 15.35 43.66
CA SER A 881 -32.37 16.54 42.96
C SER A 881 -30.87 16.70 43.19
N ILE A 882 -30.07 16.49 42.14
CA ILE A 882 -28.59 16.45 42.19
C ILE A 882 -28.01 17.81 41.82
N LYS A 883 -27.07 18.33 42.63
CA LYS A 883 -26.26 19.50 42.29
C LYS A 883 -25.22 19.12 41.21
N PRO A 884 -25.01 19.92 40.16
CA PRO A 884 -24.05 19.61 39.09
C PRO A 884 -22.63 19.30 39.60
N ASN A 885 -22.19 19.98 40.66
CA ASN A 885 -20.84 19.80 41.20
C ASN A 885 -20.64 18.46 41.93
N TRP A 886 -21.72 17.71 42.22
CA TRP A 886 -21.64 16.41 42.86
C TRP A 886 -21.57 15.25 41.87
N LEU A 887 -21.70 15.53 40.56
CA LEU A 887 -21.81 14.50 39.52
C LEU A 887 -20.68 13.47 39.58
N GLU A 888 -19.43 13.90 39.75
CA GLU A 888 -18.31 12.97 39.77
C GLU A 888 -18.26 12.10 41.04
N ALA A 889 -18.61 12.66 42.20
CA ALA A 889 -18.66 11.92 43.46
C ALA A 889 -19.81 10.90 43.45
N LEU A 890 -20.97 11.28 42.93
CA LEU A 890 -22.13 10.39 42.78
C LEU A 890 -21.89 9.31 41.72
N ALA A 891 -21.15 9.62 40.65
CA ALA A 891 -20.73 8.63 39.66
C ALA A 891 -19.80 7.57 40.26
N ASP A 892 -18.80 7.98 41.06
CA ASP A 892 -17.91 7.04 41.77
C ASP A 892 -18.67 6.20 42.82
N ILE A 893 -19.60 6.79 43.58
CA ILE A 893 -20.44 6.05 44.53
C ILE A 893 -21.34 5.04 43.80
N LYS A 894 -21.93 5.43 42.67
CA LYS A 894 -22.73 4.54 41.84
C LYS A 894 -21.88 3.38 41.30
N ASP A 895 -20.69 3.67 40.77
CA ASP A 895 -19.74 2.64 40.30
C ASP A 895 -19.36 1.68 41.43
N GLN A 896 -19.04 2.20 42.62
CA GLN A 896 -18.77 1.39 43.81
C GLN A 896 -19.95 0.48 44.18
N MET A 897 -21.18 1.02 44.21
CA MET A 897 -22.38 0.24 44.52
C MET A 897 -22.61 -0.89 43.52
N GLU A 898 -22.49 -0.60 42.22
CA GLU A 898 -22.64 -1.59 41.15
C GLU A 898 -21.59 -2.70 41.24
N HIS A 899 -20.44 -2.46 41.89
CA HIS A 899 -19.40 -3.48 42.12
C HIS A 899 -19.50 -4.19 43.48
N ILE A 900 -20.32 -3.72 44.42
CA ILE A 900 -20.63 -4.42 45.68
C ILE A 900 -21.84 -5.33 45.50
N ILE A 901 -22.90 -4.82 44.87
CA ILE A 901 -24.15 -5.56 44.63
C ILE A 901 -24.51 -5.48 43.14
N TYR A 902 -24.05 -6.48 42.39
CA TYR A 902 -24.37 -6.68 40.98
C TYR A 902 -25.27 -7.89 40.77
N LYS A 903 -25.81 -8.03 39.56
CA LYS A 903 -26.58 -9.20 39.17
C LYS A 903 -25.79 -10.49 39.36
N GLY A 904 -26.23 -11.32 40.31
CA GLY A 904 -25.62 -12.62 40.60
C GLY A 904 -24.45 -12.60 41.59
N PHE A 905 -24.21 -11.50 42.30
CA PHE A 905 -23.08 -11.34 43.23
C PHE A 905 -22.92 -12.48 44.25
N LEU A 906 -24.03 -13.07 44.73
CA LEU A 906 -24.03 -14.21 45.65
C LEU A 906 -23.27 -15.45 45.13
N SER A 907 -23.13 -15.59 43.82
CA SER A 907 -22.39 -16.71 43.22
C SER A 907 -20.88 -16.62 43.40
N GLU A 908 -20.34 -15.42 43.62
CA GLU A 908 -18.90 -15.19 43.77
C GLU A 908 -18.54 -14.65 45.15
N THR A 909 -19.40 -13.86 45.81
CA THR A 909 -19.14 -13.29 47.14
C THR A 909 -19.18 -14.34 48.25
N SER A 910 -18.15 -14.41 49.10
CA SER A 910 -18.08 -15.34 50.24
C SER A 910 -18.96 -14.86 51.40
N THR A 911 -19.30 -15.75 52.34
CA THR A 911 -20.10 -15.37 53.52
C THR A 911 -19.39 -14.34 54.39
N ASP A 912 -18.06 -14.42 54.52
CA ASP A 912 -17.28 -13.43 55.26
C ASP A 912 -17.30 -12.06 54.61
N GLU A 913 -17.22 -12.01 53.27
CA GLU A 913 -17.38 -10.76 52.53
C GLU A 913 -18.79 -10.19 52.70
N LEU A 914 -19.84 -11.03 52.62
CA LEU A 914 -21.24 -10.62 52.85
C LEU A 914 -21.41 -9.97 54.23
N ARG A 915 -20.78 -10.52 55.28
CA ARG A 915 -20.82 -9.96 56.64
C ARG A 915 -20.21 -8.55 56.72
N GLN A 916 -19.29 -8.19 55.82
CA GLN A 916 -18.65 -6.87 55.78
C GLN A 916 -19.41 -5.84 54.93
N ILE A 917 -20.24 -6.26 53.98
CA ILE A 917 -21.00 -5.35 53.10
C ILE A 917 -21.79 -4.27 53.86
N PRO A 918 -22.53 -4.56 54.95
CA PRO A 918 -23.23 -3.52 55.70
C PRO A 918 -22.32 -2.39 56.20
N ARG A 919 -21.06 -2.69 56.56
CA ARG A 919 -20.07 -1.68 56.97
C ARG A 919 -19.66 -0.80 55.78
N TYR A 920 -19.41 -1.40 54.62
CA TYR A 920 -19.09 -0.66 53.40
C TYR A 920 -20.24 0.26 52.94
N LEU A 921 -21.48 -0.25 52.95
CA LEU A 921 -22.66 0.56 52.60
C LEU A 921 -22.90 1.68 53.61
N LYS A 922 -22.70 1.44 54.91
CA LYS A 922 -22.74 2.50 55.92
C LYS A 922 -21.63 3.55 55.69
N GLY A 923 -20.45 3.13 55.23
CA GLY A 923 -19.39 4.03 54.80
C GLY A 923 -19.80 4.94 53.65
N ILE A 924 -20.53 4.41 52.67
CA ILE A 924 -21.10 5.19 51.55
C ILE A 924 -22.13 6.20 52.06
N LEU A 925 -23.04 5.80 52.97
CA LEU A 925 -24.00 6.73 53.58
C LEU A 925 -23.28 7.87 54.33
N ARG A 926 -22.25 7.55 55.13
CA ARG A 926 -21.42 8.57 55.80
C ARG A 926 -20.72 9.51 54.83
N ARG A 927 -20.27 8.98 53.69
CA ARG A 927 -19.67 9.79 52.62
C ARG A 927 -20.68 10.75 52.02
N LEU A 928 -21.91 10.28 51.73
CA LEU A 928 -22.99 11.14 51.22
C LEU A 928 -23.36 12.25 52.22
N ASP A 929 -23.43 11.95 53.51
CA ASP A 929 -23.65 12.95 54.57
C ASP A 929 -22.53 14.02 54.59
N LYS A 930 -21.26 13.59 54.53
CA LYS A 930 -20.10 14.48 54.56
C LYS A 930 -19.91 15.28 53.26
N LEU A 931 -20.32 14.72 52.12
CA LEU A 931 -20.30 15.39 50.82
C LEU A 931 -21.17 16.65 50.84
N ALA A 932 -22.28 16.63 51.60
CA ALA A 932 -23.11 17.81 51.83
C ALA A 932 -22.37 18.93 52.58
N ALA A 933 -21.41 18.58 53.44
CA ALA A 933 -20.65 19.52 54.26
C ALA A 933 -19.37 20.05 53.59
N SER A 934 -18.65 19.24 52.79
CA SER A 934 -17.41 19.66 52.11
C SER A 934 -17.12 18.86 50.84
N GLU A 935 -17.40 19.47 49.69
CA GLU A 935 -17.13 18.90 48.36
C GLU A 935 -15.63 18.76 48.07
N GLN A 936 -14.83 19.78 48.42
CA GLN A 936 -13.39 19.80 48.13
C GLN A 936 -12.65 18.66 48.84
N ARG A 937 -13.07 18.32 50.07
CA ARG A 937 -12.50 17.21 50.84
C ARG A 937 -12.87 15.85 50.24
N ASP A 938 -14.10 15.69 49.75
CA ASP A 938 -14.45 14.45 49.03
C ASP A 938 -13.61 14.29 47.76
N ARG A 939 -13.45 15.39 47.00
CA ARG A 939 -12.65 15.40 45.77
C ARG A 939 -11.20 14.96 46.02
N SER A 940 -10.54 15.48 47.06
CA SER A 940 -9.15 15.08 47.36
C SER A 940 -9.04 13.59 47.69
N LEU A 941 -9.95 13.08 48.54
CA LEU A 941 -9.94 11.66 48.94
C LEU A 941 -10.30 10.73 47.78
N ARG A 942 -11.23 11.12 46.91
CA ARG A 942 -11.59 10.37 45.70
C ARG A 942 -10.41 10.23 44.75
N LEU A 943 -9.59 11.28 44.59
CA LEU A 943 -8.39 11.24 43.75
C LEU A 943 -7.31 10.28 44.26
N GLU A 944 -7.33 9.89 45.55
CA GLU A 944 -6.45 8.84 46.07
C GLU A 944 -6.94 7.43 45.71
N VAL A 945 -8.25 7.24 45.57
CA VAL A 945 -8.86 5.92 45.29
C VAL A 945 -8.97 5.64 43.80
N GLN A 946 -9.32 6.66 43.00
CA GLN A 946 -9.63 6.52 41.58
C GLN A 946 -8.55 5.77 40.78
N PRO A 947 -7.24 6.09 40.90
CA PRO A 947 -6.21 5.39 40.13
C PRO A 947 -6.14 3.90 40.47
N LEU A 948 -6.26 3.56 41.76
CA LEU A 948 -6.22 2.18 42.26
C LEU A 948 -7.43 1.37 41.76
N TRP A 949 -8.59 2.04 41.67
CA TRP A 949 -9.83 1.45 41.19
C TRP A 949 -9.85 1.24 39.67
N ASP A 950 -9.38 2.22 38.89
CA ASP A 950 -9.30 2.11 37.44
C ASP A 950 -8.25 1.08 37.01
N GLN A 951 -7.13 1.01 37.73
CA GLN A 951 -6.11 -0.03 37.64
C GLN A 951 -6.74 -1.44 37.78
N TYR A 952 -7.54 -1.70 38.83
CA TYR A 952 -8.29 -2.95 38.98
C TYR A 952 -9.25 -3.22 37.82
N LYS A 953 -10.08 -2.24 37.43
CA LYS A 953 -11.06 -2.39 36.34
C LYS A 953 -10.41 -2.72 35.00
N SER A 954 -9.20 -2.20 34.74
CA SER A 954 -8.48 -2.44 33.49
C SER A 954 -7.92 -3.87 33.38
N GLU A 955 -7.55 -4.49 34.50
CA GLU A 955 -6.83 -5.77 34.51
C GLU A 955 -7.70 -6.98 34.85
N ILE A 956 -8.84 -6.80 35.53
CA ILE A 956 -9.73 -7.93 35.90
C ILE A 956 -10.19 -8.75 34.69
N LYS A 957 -10.28 -8.12 33.50
CA LYS A 957 -10.58 -8.80 32.22
C LYS A 957 -9.35 -9.37 31.52
N LYS A 958 -8.15 -8.84 31.77
CA LYS A 958 -6.91 -9.21 31.08
C LYS A 958 -6.14 -10.34 31.77
N LYS A 959 -6.25 -10.47 33.09
CA LYS A 959 -5.47 -11.42 33.90
C LYS A 959 -6.35 -12.45 34.64
N PRO A 960 -7.10 -13.32 33.93
CA PRO A 960 -7.96 -14.33 34.56
C PRO A 960 -7.20 -15.30 35.50
N GLN A 961 -5.91 -15.50 35.28
CA GLN A 961 -5.02 -16.33 36.10
C GLN A 961 -4.71 -15.73 37.48
N LYS A 962 -4.83 -14.40 37.66
CA LYS A 962 -4.58 -13.69 38.93
C LYS A 962 -5.88 -13.29 39.63
N ARG A 963 -7.00 -13.94 39.28
CA ARG A 963 -8.35 -13.55 39.72
C ARG A 963 -8.50 -13.48 41.24
N GLU A 964 -7.92 -14.40 41.99
CA GLU A 964 -7.99 -14.39 43.47
C GLU A 964 -7.23 -13.21 44.08
N LEU A 965 -6.03 -12.90 43.58
CA LEU A 965 -5.27 -11.73 44.03
C LEU A 965 -5.98 -10.42 43.67
N LEU A 966 -6.57 -10.35 42.46
CA LEU A 966 -7.37 -9.20 42.03
C LEU A 966 -8.65 -9.05 42.87
N ARG A 967 -9.29 -10.14 43.26
CA ARG A 967 -10.44 -10.14 44.18
C ARG A 967 -10.03 -9.63 45.56
N ALA A 968 -8.92 -10.13 46.12
CA ALA A 968 -8.38 -9.63 47.39
C ALA A 968 -8.06 -8.14 47.32
N TYR A 969 -7.43 -7.69 46.23
CA TYR A 969 -7.12 -6.28 45.97
C TYR A 969 -8.39 -5.42 45.93
N ARG A 970 -9.44 -5.87 45.23
CA ARG A 970 -10.74 -5.19 45.18
C ARG A 970 -11.35 -4.98 46.57
N TRP A 971 -11.32 -5.99 47.44
CA TRP A 971 -11.86 -5.84 48.80
C TRP A 971 -10.98 -4.95 49.68
N GLN A 972 -9.66 -4.93 49.50
CA GLN A 972 -8.81 -3.96 50.18
C GLN A 972 -9.08 -2.51 49.74
N ILE A 973 -9.51 -2.27 48.50
CA ILE A 973 -9.96 -0.94 48.08
C ILE A 973 -11.19 -0.50 48.89
N GLU A 974 -12.13 -1.40 49.19
CA GLU A 974 -13.29 -1.07 50.03
C GLU A 974 -12.87 -0.71 51.47
N GLU A 975 -11.90 -1.43 52.03
CA GLU A 975 -11.32 -1.06 53.33
C GLU A 975 -10.62 0.29 53.28
N PHE A 976 -9.90 0.59 52.18
CA PHE A 976 -9.25 1.87 52.00
C PHE A 976 -10.28 3.01 51.91
N ARG A 977 -11.40 2.79 51.21
CA ARG A 977 -12.53 3.73 51.17
C ARG A 977 -13.10 3.98 52.57
N ILE A 978 -13.22 2.97 53.42
CA ILE A 978 -13.61 3.16 54.84
C ILE A 978 -12.59 4.05 55.58
N SER A 979 -11.29 3.77 55.43
CA SER A 979 -10.23 4.55 56.08
C SER A 979 -10.20 6.04 55.69
N LEU A 980 -10.67 6.37 54.48
CA LEU A 980 -10.69 7.75 53.98
C LEU A 980 -12.02 8.45 54.31
N PHE A 981 -13.15 7.82 53.99
CA PHE A 981 -14.46 8.49 54.02
C PHE A 981 -15.22 8.29 55.36
N ALA A 982 -14.95 7.21 56.09
CA ALA A 982 -15.72 6.80 57.28
C ALA A 982 -14.84 6.22 58.39
N GLN A 983 -13.84 7.00 58.82
CA GLN A 983 -12.86 6.62 59.86
C GLN A 983 -13.50 6.12 61.17
N ASP A 984 -14.69 6.65 61.52
CA ASP A 984 -15.46 6.27 62.70
C ASP A 984 -15.97 4.82 62.68
N LEU A 985 -16.01 4.18 61.51
CA LEU A 985 -16.47 2.79 61.37
C LEU A 985 -15.37 1.75 61.61
N GLY A 986 -14.09 2.16 61.59
CA GLY A 986 -12.93 1.27 61.71
C GLY A 986 -12.72 0.35 60.50
N THR A 987 -11.46 0.02 60.21
CA THR A 987 -11.07 -0.94 59.15
C THR A 987 -10.92 -2.35 59.72
N ASN A 988 -11.26 -3.40 58.97
CA ASN A 988 -11.16 -4.79 59.46
C ASN A 988 -9.69 -5.26 59.59
N HIS A 989 -8.80 -4.66 58.82
CA HIS A 989 -7.35 -4.85 58.88
C HIS A 989 -6.65 -3.56 58.45
N PRO A 990 -5.38 -3.34 58.82
CA PRO A 990 -4.72 -2.08 58.48
C PRO A 990 -4.48 -1.98 56.97
N VAL A 991 -4.93 -0.88 56.39
CA VAL A 991 -4.92 -0.62 54.94
C VAL A 991 -4.31 0.74 54.65
N SER A 992 -3.61 0.86 53.53
CA SER A 992 -3.07 2.14 53.04
C SER A 992 -2.78 2.05 51.53
N ALA A 993 -2.64 3.20 50.87
CA ALA A 993 -2.23 3.24 49.47
C ALA A 993 -0.90 2.49 49.22
N LYS A 994 0.04 2.52 50.17
CA LYS A 994 1.32 1.78 50.08
C LYS A 994 1.11 0.26 50.11
N ARG A 995 0.18 -0.23 50.95
CA ARG A 995 -0.15 -1.67 51.04
C ARG A 995 -0.87 -2.16 49.79
N LEU A 996 -1.80 -1.36 49.26
CA LEU A 996 -2.46 -1.64 47.98
C LEU A 996 -1.42 -1.70 46.85
N LYS A 997 -0.50 -0.73 46.75
CA LYS A 997 0.60 -0.80 45.77
C LYS A 997 1.44 -2.07 45.89
N LYS A 998 1.77 -2.51 47.13
CA LYS A 998 2.49 -3.77 47.35
C LYS A 998 1.70 -4.98 46.84
N LEU A 999 0.43 -5.09 47.21
CA LEU A 999 -0.45 -6.17 46.72
C LEU A 999 -0.57 -6.14 45.19
N TRP A 1000 -0.53 -4.95 44.58
CA TRP A 1000 -0.54 -4.81 43.13
C TRP A 1000 0.75 -5.31 42.45
N HIS A 1001 1.91 -5.17 43.08
CA HIS A 1001 3.13 -5.79 42.56
C HIS A 1001 2.97 -7.31 42.44
N GLU A 1002 2.40 -7.97 43.46
CA GLU A 1002 2.13 -9.42 43.44
C GLU A 1002 1.13 -9.84 42.33
N VAL A 1003 0.20 -8.94 41.97
CA VAL A 1003 -0.70 -9.13 40.81
C VAL A 1003 0.05 -9.03 39.48
N ASN A 1004 1.05 -8.15 39.40
CA ASN A 1004 1.84 -7.95 38.19
C ASN A 1004 2.93 -9.01 37.95
N GLY A 1005 3.31 -9.75 38.99
CA GLY A 1005 4.47 -10.62 38.97
C GLY A 1005 5.60 -9.88 39.66
#